data_AF-A0A0U5G5I2-F1
#
_entry.id   AF-A0A0U5G5I2-F1
#
_cell.length_a   1.000
_cell.length_b   1.000
_cell.length_c   1.000
_cell.angle_alpha   90.00
_cell.angle_beta   90.00
_cell.angle_gamma   90.00
#
_symmetry.space_group_name_H-M   'P 1'
#
loop_
_entity.id
_entity.type
_entity.pdbx_description
1 polymer ?
#
loop_
_entity_poly.entity_id
_entity_poly.type
_entity_poly.pdbx_seq_one_letter_code
_entity_poly.pdbx_strand_id
1 'polypeptide(L)'
;MGHAPIHIIFWACIALQVLSLVPRVETLVAQSPAETVPSLQFRDELGSNQPLLVNTTDSGIEDARGVVRAAIAQMTKLNKARLENHARGPSSETTLARRNGDDSSSSLLEITPAISHAAALVAEADMAASLSDGSFKLSRRAAGSFWMEDIRRQGTVPWGSDATYKVFRNVVTDYHADPTGASDSTAAIQAAINDGQRCGEKCNGSTRKNAIVYFPPGTYLVSSTIKVLFATQLIGDANNWPTIRAASSFVGLGVLSTNEYIGGTGPDGGDAEYYVTTARFYSQIRNLRIDITSTDPNAYVCAIHYQVAQATSLQDVELIATTGTTQQGIFSENGSGGMMSDVTFRGGNFGFYGGNQQFSAHRMTFIGCSTAIQIIWDWGWVWKSLHIQGGNVGIRLVNPDGNGNIGSVSIIDSQITDVTTAIIVTPSSSTPGSGTTGLVLDNTRIGGSIVDTGGRTYLSAGYYANWALGPTYAGGARTWSSGSSLPYPREQSLLGARVDGLDNAPYFERKKNQYADRPVGDFVQLKSLGARGDGVTDDTAAIQQAFDEYGNGSKVIFVDAGTYILTDTVTIPKDAKIHGEAWSQFAAFGSSFSDANNPRVMLRVGNRGDVGTVELQDLILTTKGGTAGAVLMEWNVRAASPGAAALWDVHARIGGATGTSLTPSECPARRDAINPSSCQAASLILHLTPEASGYFENMWLWAADHMIDDPDLNDAYNNMEQLSVYVARGVLIESTTATWLYGTASEHSVFYQYNFHGARNIFTTMIQTEPPYYQPTPRPPAPFDRQVGIYASDPSYRCTGGDFDGCDEAWAVIITGCQNIHISSAGTYSWFSTYTQSCIDSHNCQKVLWLLNNNHDNVRLEHIIAIGAEYVLVSDGRGVRSTDNLGITAHPAWAQISIFDVPSHGPAVILEREDIPGASLEATET
;
A
#
# COMPACT_ATOMS: atom_id res chain seq x y z
N MET A 1 49.01 4.64 52.37
CA MET A 1 50.30 4.58 51.64
C MET A 1 49.97 4.80 50.16
N GLY A 2 50.43 5.83 49.46
CA GLY A 2 51.16 7.04 49.87
C GLY A 2 51.19 8.08 48.72
N HIS A 3 51.20 9.37 49.08
CA HIS A 3 51.66 10.54 48.31
C HIS A 3 51.00 10.93 46.95
N ALA A 4 49.89 11.67 47.07
CA ALA A 4 49.64 13.05 46.61
C ALA A 4 50.84 13.93 46.11
N PRO A 5 50.64 15.18 45.57
CA PRO A 5 49.55 15.75 44.71
C PRO A 5 50.05 16.82 43.65
N ILE A 6 49.10 17.54 43.00
CA ILE A 6 49.20 19.01 42.64
C ILE A 6 50.06 19.38 41.38
N HIS A 7 49.86 20.43 40.55
CA HIS A 7 48.95 21.61 40.49
C HIS A 7 48.89 22.31 39.07
N ILE A 8 47.85 23.12 38.76
CA ILE A 8 47.81 24.54 38.27
C ILE A 8 48.79 25.03 37.13
N ILE A 9 48.47 25.90 36.14
CA ILE A 9 47.23 26.55 35.60
C ILE A 9 47.52 27.34 34.28
N PHE A 10 46.53 27.42 33.36
CA PHE A 10 46.20 28.50 32.38
C PHE A 10 47.11 29.11 31.26
N TRP A 11 46.36 29.59 30.25
CA TRP A 11 46.51 30.75 29.32
C TRP A 11 47.35 30.62 28.03
N ALA A 12 46.84 31.29 26.99
CA ALA A 12 47.21 31.22 25.58
C ALA A 12 47.76 32.56 25.05
N CYS A 13 48.38 32.57 23.85
CA CYS A 13 48.17 33.62 22.80
C CYS A 13 49.03 33.45 21.51
N ILE A 14 48.33 33.40 20.36
CA ILE A 14 48.45 34.31 19.19
C ILE A 14 49.77 34.44 18.35
N ALA A 15 49.59 34.25 17.02
CA ALA A 15 50.18 34.96 15.84
C ALA A 15 51.47 34.49 15.07
N LEU A 16 51.19 34.14 13.78
CA LEU A 16 51.76 34.67 12.51
C LEU A 16 53.20 34.32 12.01
N GLN A 17 53.20 33.56 10.90
CA GLN A 17 53.92 33.74 9.60
C GLN A 17 55.44 34.00 9.52
N VAL A 18 56.14 33.22 8.66
CA VAL A 18 56.61 33.62 7.30
C VAL A 18 57.32 32.43 6.58
N LEU A 19 57.36 32.49 5.24
CA LEU A 19 57.79 31.48 4.25
C LEU A 19 59.24 30.94 4.35
N SER A 20 59.48 29.74 3.81
CA SER A 20 60.54 29.51 2.80
C SER A 20 60.29 28.29 1.87
N LEU A 21 60.69 28.44 0.61
CA LEU A 21 60.48 27.53 -0.54
C LEU A 21 61.36 26.26 -0.54
N VAL A 22 60.95 25.23 -1.30
CA VAL A 22 61.77 24.44 -2.28
C VAL A 22 60.85 23.49 -3.09
N PRO A 23 61.12 23.17 -4.38
CA PRO A 23 60.05 22.81 -5.34
C PRO A 23 59.86 21.30 -5.60
N ARG A 24 58.74 20.95 -6.26
CA ARG A 24 58.51 19.63 -6.90
C ARG A 24 58.55 19.74 -8.42
N VAL A 25 59.03 18.66 -9.04
CA VAL A 25 59.23 18.49 -10.48
C VAL A 25 57.91 18.12 -11.17
N GLU A 26 57.67 18.69 -12.34
CA GLU A 26 56.55 18.35 -13.23
C GLU A 26 56.80 17.03 -13.98
N THR A 27 55.75 16.23 -14.13
CA THR A 27 55.67 15.21 -15.18
C THR A 27 54.31 15.35 -15.88
N LEU A 28 54.37 15.70 -17.17
CA LEU A 28 53.20 15.84 -18.04
C LEU A 28 52.45 14.51 -18.20
N VAL A 29 51.14 14.55 -18.02
CA VAL A 29 50.20 13.56 -18.58
C VAL A 29 49.20 14.35 -19.43
N ALA A 30 49.06 13.95 -20.70
CA ALA A 30 48.22 14.66 -21.65
C ALA A 30 46.72 14.43 -21.35
N GLN A 31 45.95 15.51 -21.24
CA GLN A 31 44.49 15.45 -21.22
C GLN A 31 43.98 15.25 -22.65
N SER A 32 43.09 14.28 -22.86
CA SER A 32 42.20 14.25 -24.03
C SER A 32 41.16 15.39 -23.91
N PRO A 33 40.73 16.01 -25.02
CA PRO A 33 39.79 17.12 -24.94
C PRO A 33 38.43 16.65 -24.43
N ALA A 34 37.89 17.36 -23.44
CA ALA A 34 36.48 17.23 -23.07
C ALA A 34 35.61 17.79 -24.20
N GLU A 35 34.57 17.07 -24.61
CA GLU A 35 33.53 17.64 -25.48
C GLU A 35 32.79 18.74 -24.70
N THR A 36 32.97 19.99 -25.14
CA THR A 36 32.28 21.13 -24.57
C THR A 36 30.84 21.16 -25.04
N VAL A 37 29.90 20.79 -24.16
CA VAL A 37 28.47 21.06 -24.33
C VAL A 37 28.26 22.57 -24.46
N PRO A 38 27.55 23.08 -25.49
CA PRO A 38 27.32 24.51 -25.64
C PRO A 38 26.50 25.09 -24.47
N SER A 39 27.02 26.11 -23.81
CA SER A 39 26.30 26.82 -22.75
C SER A 39 25.31 27.84 -23.35
N LEU A 40 24.09 27.41 -23.61
CA LEU A 40 22.97 28.30 -23.93
C LEU A 40 22.57 29.11 -22.68
N GLN A 41 22.61 30.44 -22.78
CA GLN A 41 22.08 31.34 -21.74
C GLN A 41 20.56 31.44 -21.86
N PHE A 42 19.84 30.59 -21.15
CA PHE A 42 18.39 30.73 -20.99
C PHE A 42 18.06 31.74 -19.88
N ARG A 43 16.98 32.51 -20.07
CA ARG A 43 16.34 33.27 -18.99
C ARG A 43 15.42 32.35 -18.21
N ASP A 44 15.30 32.58 -16.89
CA ASP A 44 14.29 31.95 -16.04
C ASP A 44 12.86 32.42 -16.43
N GLU A 45 12.29 31.83 -17.47
CA GLU A 45 10.91 32.06 -17.92
C GLU A 45 10.05 30.78 -17.87
N LEU A 46 10.45 29.80 -17.05
CA LEU A 46 9.70 28.57 -16.71
C LEU A 46 8.34 28.81 -16.01
N GLY A 47 7.93 30.07 -15.81
CA GLY A 47 6.66 30.48 -15.24
C GLY A 47 5.82 31.39 -16.14
N SER A 48 6.10 31.47 -17.45
CA SER A 48 5.30 32.27 -18.39
C SER A 48 4.24 31.42 -19.11
N ASN A 49 2.99 31.90 -19.14
CA ASN A 49 1.85 31.25 -19.81
C ASN A 49 1.90 31.43 -21.36
N GLN A 50 3.07 31.27 -21.98
CA GLN A 50 3.27 31.33 -23.43
C GLN A 50 3.84 29.98 -23.91
N PRO A 51 3.41 29.44 -25.07
CA PRO A 51 4.09 28.30 -25.67
C PRO A 51 5.58 28.63 -25.90
N LEU A 52 6.47 27.68 -25.62
CA LEU A 52 7.92 27.79 -25.74
C LEU A 52 8.36 28.06 -27.19
N LEU A 53 7.53 27.70 -28.16
CA LEU A 53 7.71 28.06 -29.57
C LEU A 53 7.64 29.57 -29.85
N VAL A 54 6.99 30.37 -28.99
CA VAL A 54 6.84 31.81 -29.22
C VAL A 54 8.20 32.52 -29.02
N ASN A 55 8.74 33.05 -30.12
CA ASN A 55 10.06 33.69 -30.24
C ASN A 55 11.28 32.75 -30.35
N THR A 56 11.08 31.44 -30.48
CA THR A 56 12.18 30.48 -30.72
C THR A 56 12.52 30.39 -32.22
N THR A 57 13.80 30.25 -32.56
CA THR A 57 14.25 30.07 -33.96
C THR A 57 14.41 28.60 -34.32
N ASP A 58 14.33 28.25 -35.61
CA ASP A 58 14.57 26.89 -36.10
C ASP A 58 15.92 26.31 -35.62
N SER A 59 16.95 27.16 -35.52
CA SER A 59 18.27 26.79 -34.98
C SER A 59 18.18 26.39 -33.50
N GLY A 60 17.41 27.15 -32.69
CA GLY A 60 17.21 26.84 -31.27
C GLY A 60 16.42 25.54 -31.06
N ILE A 61 15.48 25.22 -31.95
CA ILE A 61 14.76 23.92 -31.94
C ILE A 61 15.73 22.78 -32.27
N GLU A 62 16.60 22.92 -33.27
CA GLU A 62 17.57 21.86 -33.61
C GLU A 62 18.68 21.70 -32.54
N ASP A 63 19.12 22.78 -31.91
CA ASP A 63 20.02 22.74 -30.74
C ASP A 63 19.35 21.98 -29.58
N ALA A 64 18.06 22.27 -29.29
CA ALA A 64 17.29 21.55 -28.28
C ALA A 64 17.12 20.06 -28.64
N ARG A 65 16.88 19.71 -29.92
CA ARG A 65 16.90 18.31 -30.40
C ARG A 65 18.27 17.64 -30.24
N GLY A 66 19.37 18.41 -30.29
CA GLY A 66 20.71 17.94 -29.94
C GLY A 66 20.79 17.51 -28.48
N VAL A 67 20.37 18.40 -27.56
CA VAL A 67 20.34 18.14 -26.11
C VAL A 67 19.44 16.94 -25.77
N VAL A 68 18.22 16.89 -26.32
CA VAL A 68 17.26 15.79 -26.09
C VAL A 68 17.81 14.46 -26.59
N ARG A 69 18.41 14.38 -27.78
CA ARG A 69 19.02 13.14 -28.28
C ARG A 69 20.16 12.64 -27.39
N ALA A 70 21.01 13.55 -26.90
CA ALA A 70 22.08 13.20 -25.96
C ALA A 70 21.52 12.70 -24.62
N ALA A 71 20.51 13.38 -24.08
CA ALA A 71 19.81 12.97 -22.86
C ALA A 71 19.15 11.60 -23.01
N ILE A 72 18.39 11.35 -24.09
CA ILE A 72 17.74 10.06 -24.39
C ILE A 72 18.79 8.94 -24.51
N ALA A 73 19.90 9.17 -25.21
CA ALA A 73 20.97 8.19 -25.33
C ALA A 73 21.62 7.85 -23.96
N GLN A 74 21.82 8.85 -23.10
CA GLN A 74 22.38 8.65 -21.76
C GLN A 74 21.38 7.95 -20.81
N MET A 75 20.13 8.42 -20.72
CA MET A 75 19.12 7.76 -19.89
C MET A 75 18.83 6.34 -20.36
N THR A 76 18.91 6.04 -21.67
CA THR A 76 18.71 4.67 -22.18
C THR A 76 19.71 3.71 -21.55
N LYS A 77 20.98 4.12 -21.44
CA LYS A 77 22.01 3.33 -20.77
C LYS A 77 21.73 3.18 -19.26
N LEU A 78 21.32 4.27 -18.59
CA LEU A 78 21.12 4.31 -17.14
C LEU A 78 19.83 3.58 -16.70
N ASN A 79 18.69 3.81 -17.36
CA ASN A 79 17.44 3.08 -17.15
C ASN A 79 17.65 1.58 -17.37
N LYS A 80 18.34 1.19 -18.44
CA LYS A 80 18.69 -0.22 -18.68
C LYS A 80 19.51 -0.79 -17.52
N ALA A 81 20.57 -0.09 -17.10
CA ALA A 81 21.43 -0.51 -16.00
C ALA A 81 20.66 -0.63 -14.68
N ARG A 82 19.70 0.28 -14.40
CA ARG A 82 18.80 0.24 -13.24
C ARG A 82 17.91 -1.01 -13.25
N LEU A 83 17.25 -1.31 -14.39
CA LEU A 83 16.43 -2.51 -14.52
C LEU A 83 17.26 -3.79 -14.31
N GLU A 84 18.46 -3.85 -14.90
CA GLU A 84 19.38 -4.99 -14.80
C GLU A 84 20.01 -5.13 -13.39
N ASN A 85 20.21 -4.02 -12.65
CA ASN A 85 20.92 -3.96 -11.36
C ASN A 85 20.11 -3.22 -10.27
N HIS A 86 18.84 -3.58 -10.12
CA HIS A 86 17.94 -2.98 -9.12
C HIS A 86 18.34 -3.33 -7.67
N ALA A 87 18.15 -2.39 -6.76
CA ALA A 87 18.26 -2.66 -5.32
C ALA A 87 17.13 -3.60 -4.88
N ARG A 88 17.48 -4.74 -4.28
CA ARG A 88 16.52 -5.74 -3.79
C ARG A 88 16.06 -5.36 -2.38
N GLY A 89 14.97 -5.96 -1.91
CA GLY A 89 14.42 -5.75 -0.56
C GLY A 89 15.43 -5.97 0.58
N PRO A 90 15.07 -5.58 1.83
CA PRO A 90 16.00 -5.22 2.90
C PRO A 90 17.12 -6.25 3.12
N SER A 91 18.28 -5.97 2.52
CA SER A 91 19.51 -6.71 2.76
C SER A 91 20.22 -6.13 3.97
N SER A 92 20.34 -6.90 5.04
CA SER A 92 21.09 -6.48 6.22
C SER A 92 22.58 -6.28 5.89
N GLU A 93 23.10 -5.06 5.96
CA GLU A 93 24.54 -4.81 6.14
C GLU A 93 24.85 -4.09 7.46
N THR A 94 24.82 -4.85 8.56
CA THR A 94 25.72 -4.59 9.70
C THR A 94 27.16 -5.02 9.42
N THR A 95 27.46 -5.52 8.21
CA THR A 95 28.81 -5.76 7.70
C THR A 95 29.04 -4.99 6.41
N LEU A 96 29.59 -3.78 6.55
CA LEU A 96 30.13 -2.93 5.48
C LEU A 96 31.15 -3.69 4.61
N ALA A 97 30.66 -4.43 3.62
CA ALA A 97 31.49 -5.04 2.59
C ALA A 97 31.65 -4.02 1.45
N ARG A 98 32.67 -3.15 1.55
CA ARG A 98 33.01 -2.15 0.52
C ARG A 98 32.86 -2.73 -0.90
N ARG A 99 31.81 -2.30 -1.62
CA ARG A 99 31.69 -2.47 -3.07
C ARG A 99 32.77 -1.63 -3.78
N ASN A 100 34.01 -2.11 -3.75
CA ASN A 100 35.07 -1.61 -4.60
C ASN A 100 34.82 -2.10 -6.03
N GLY A 101 33.99 -1.40 -6.80
CA GLY A 101 33.65 -1.79 -8.17
C GLY A 101 32.67 -0.86 -8.88
N ASP A 102 33.19 0.28 -9.35
CA ASP A 102 32.55 1.24 -10.26
C ASP A 102 31.22 1.90 -9.81
N ASP A 103 31.35 3.15 -9.39
CA ASP A 103 30.32 4.07 -8.87
C ASP A 103 29.29 4.52 -9.94
N SER A 104 29.21 3.81 -11.07
CA SER A 104 28.48 4.20 -12.28
C SER A 104 27.19 3.41 -12.52
N SER A 105 26.85 2.46 -11.63
CA SER A 105 25.87 1.39 -11.90
C SER A 105 24.47 1.60 -11.30
N SER A 106 24.24 2.61 -10.45
CA SER A 106 22.94 2.87 -9.80
C SER A 106 22.45 4.33 -9.83
N SER A 107 22.93 5.16 -10.76
CA SER A 107 22.43 6.54 -10.96
C SER A 107 21.48 6.64 -12.14
N LEU A 108 20.40 7.42 -12.00
CA LEU A 108 19.58 7.89 -13.12
C LEU A 108 20.23 9.12 -13.77
N LEU A 109 19.73 9.53 -14.93
CA LEU A 109 20.11 10.80 -15.55
C LEU A 109 19.62 11.97 -14.68
N GLU A 110 20.52 12.85 -14.27
CA GLU A 110 20.15 14.13 -13.67
C GLU A 110 19.44 15.01 -14.73
N ILE A 111 18.11 15.17 -14.59
CA ILE A 111 17.31 16.00 -15.49
C ILE A 111 17.50 17.47 -15.09
N THR A 112 18.58 18.07 -15.59
CA THR A 112 18.87 19.50 -15.37
C THR A 112 17.77 20.40 -15.97
N PRO A 113 17.64 21.66 -15.51
CA PRO A 113 16.69 22.63 -16.08
C PRO A 113 16.86 22.82 -17.60
N ALA A 114 18.10 22.72 -18.11
CA ALA A 114 18.38 22.81 -19.55
C ALA A 114 17.85 21.60 -20.34
N ILE A 115 17.96 20.39 -19.78
CA ILE A 115 17.40 19.17 -20.39
C ILE A 115 15.87 19.22 -20.36
N SER A 116 15.27 19.58 -19.22
CA SER A 116 13.81 19.73 -19.07
C SER A 116 13.23 20.76 -20.05
N HIS A 117 13.84 21.95 -20.13
CA HIS A 117 13.41 23.00 -21.07
C HIS A 117 13.58 22.57 -22.54
N ALA A 118 14.68 21.92 -22.90
CA ALA A 118 14.88 21.40 -24.25
C ALA A 118 13.85 20.30 -24.60
N ALA A 119 13.54 19.39 -23.66
CA ALA A 119 12.56 18.33 -23.85
C ALA A 119 11.14 18.90 -24.09
N ALA A 120 10.74 19.90 -23.30
CA ALA A 120 9.45 20.58 -23.45
C ALA A 120 9.36 21.37 -24.77
N LEU A 121 10.41 22.12 -25.13
CA LEU A 121 10.47 22.86 -26.40
C LEU A 121 10.37 21.92 -27.62
N VAL A 122 11.06 20.78 -27.60
CA VAL A 122 10.95 19.77 -28.67
C VAL A 122 9.58 19.10 -28.69
N ALA A 123 8.96 18.87 -27.52
CA ALA A 123 7.61 18.32 -27.44
C ALA A 123 6.60 19.23 -28.15
N GLU A 124 6.61 20.53 -27.86
CA GLU A 124 5.74 21.49 -28.56
C GLU A 124 6.06 21.59 -30.06
N ALA A 125 7.33 21.59 -30.46
CA ALA A 125 7.75 21.67 -31.85
C ALA A 125 7.25 20.47 -32.68
N ASP A 126 7.41 19.25 -32.16
CA ASP A 126 6.98 18.03 -32.81
C ASP A 126 5.45 17.93 -32.87
N MET A 127 4.74 18.40 -31.83
CA MET A 127 3.27 18.49 -31.86
C MET A 127 2.77 19.54 -32.86
N ALA A 128 3.39 20.71 -32.94
CA ALA A 128 3.05 21.73 -33.94
C ALA A 128 3.25 21.22 -35.37
N ALA A 129 4.33 20.46 -35.62
CA ALA A 129 4.55 19.78 -36.89
C ALA A 129 3.44 18.75 -37.19
N SER A 130 3.11 17.89 -36.22
CA SER A 130 2.07 16.85 -36.34
C SER A 130 0.64 17.39 -36.53
N LEU A 131 0.39 18.62 -36.07
CA LEU A 131 -0.85 19.35 -36.34
C LEU A 131 -0.86 19.96 -37.74
N SER A 132 0.29 20.38 -38.25
CA SER A 132 0.42 20.99 -39.58
C SER A 132 0.28 19.98 -40.73
N ASP A 133 0.76 18.74 -40.53
CA ASP A 133 0.64 17.65 -41.51
C ASP A 133 -0.64 16.80 -41.35
N GLY A 134 -1.37 16.98 -40.24
CA GLY A 134 -2.62 16.29 -39.93
C GLY A 134 -2.46 14.86 -39.39
N SER A 135 -1.23 14.45 -39.05
CA SER A 135 -0.95 13.18 -38.38
C SER A 135 -1.50 13.13 -36.95
N PHE A 136 -1.62 14.28 -36.28
CA PHE A 136 -2.33 14.44 -35.01
C PHE A 136 -3.56 15.34 -35.13
N LYS A 137 -4.53 15.11 -34.22
CA LYS A 137 -5.71 15.95 -34.05
C LYS A 137 -5.86 16.27 -32.57
N LEU A 138 -5.91 17.55 -32.23
CA LEU A 138 -6.15 18.00 -30.87
C LEU A 138 -7.41 17.38 -30.30
N SER A 139 -7.34 16.98 -29.03
CA SER A 139 -8.56 16.70 -28.28
C SER A 139 -9.32 18.01 -28.09
N ARG A 140 -10.59 18.06 -28.50
CA ARG A 140 -11.47 19.16 -28.09
C ARG A 140 -11.70 18.99 -26.60
N ARG A 141 -11.39 20.01 -25.79
CA ARG A 141 -11.74 20.03 -24.35
C ARG A 141 -13.20 19.59 -24.18
N ALA A 142 -13.38 18.40 -23.64
CA ALA A 142 -14.67 17.92 -23.21
C ALA A 142 -15.05 18.64 -21.90
N ALA A 143 -16.35 18.83 -21.67
CA ALA A 143 -16.79 19.20 -20.33
C ALA A 143 -16.61 17.97 -19.43
N GLY A 144 -15.94 18.14 -18.29
CA GLY A 144 -16.07 17.23 -17.18
C GLY A 144 -17.51 17.26 -16.65
N SER A 145 -17.96 16.14 -16.12
CA SER A 145 -19.23 16.05 -15.38
C SER A 145 -19.08 15.30 -14.08
N PHE A 146 -17.84 14.94 -13.70
CA PHE A 146 -17.58 14.31 -12.42
C PHE A 146 -17.75 15.34 -11.29
N TRP A 147 -18.59 15.01 -10.31
CA TRP A 147 -18.93 15.87 -9.17
C TRP A 147 -17.72 16.46 -8.45
N MET A 148 -16.58 15.75 -8.48
CA MET A 148 -15.35 16.16 -7.84
C MET A 148 -14.69 17.37 -8.50
N GLU A 149 -15.06 17.81 -9.71
CA GLU A 149 -14.59 19.09 -10.28
C GLU A 149 -15.34 20.30 -9.68
N ASP A 150 -16.67 20.19 -9.55
CA ASP A 150 -17.55 21.30 -9.19
C ASP A 150 -17.85 21.43 -7.68
N ILE A 151 -17.56 20.41 -6.87
CA ILE A 151 -17.83 20.47 -5.43
C ILE A 151 -17.04 21.60 -4.74
N ARG A 152 -17.72 22.36 -3.88
CA ARG A 152 -17.16 23.54 -3.22
C ARG A 152 -15.99 23.15 -2.32
N ARG A 153 -14.83 23.79 -2.45
CA ARG A 153 -13.67 23.50 -1.59
C ARG A 153 -13.82 24.13 -0.21
N GLN A 154 -13.79 23.28 0.81
CA GLN A 154 -13.83 23.65 2.23
C GLN A 154 -12.79 22.87 3.07
N GLY A 155 -12.00 22.01 2.44
CA GLY A 155 -10.93 21.24 3.06
C GLY A 155 -9.84 22.08 3.71
N THR A 156 -9.31 21.58 4.83
CA THR A 156 -8.26 22.20 5.66
C THR A 156 -7.40 21.11 6.28
N VAL A 157 -6.15 21.40 6.66
CA VAL A 157 -5.31 20.47 7.41
C VAL A 157 -4.98 21.07 8.79
N PRO A 158 -5.85 20.91 9.80
CA PRO A 158 -5.77 21.69 11.05
C PRO A 158 -4.48 21.44 11.86
N TRP A 159 -3.98 20.20 11.85
CA TRP A 159 -2.72 19.85 12.52
C TRP A 159 -1.48 20.14 11.65
N GLY A 160 -1.65 20.74 10.47
CA GLY A 160 -0.58 21.10 9.54
C GLY A 160 0.04 22.48 9.74
N SER A 161 -0.44 23.27 10.72
CA SER A 161 0.05 24.63 11.06
C SER A 161 -0.04 25.70 9.94
N ASP A 162 -0.72 25.39 8.84
CA ASP A 162 -0.93 26.29 7.69
C ASP A 162 -2.43 26.37 7.35
N ALA A 163 -3.06 27.47 7.75
CA ALA A 163 -4.48 27.73 7.51
C ALA A 163 -4.79 28.15 6.06
N THR A 164 -3.76 28.39 5.23
CA THR A 164 -3.89 28.75 3.81
C THR A 164 -3.65 27.56 2.88
N TYR A 165 -3.27 26.41 3.43
CA TYR A 165 -2.96 25.20 2.69
C TYR A 165 -4.17 24.71 1.87
N LYS A 166 -4.03 24.71 0.55
CA LYS A 166 -5.02 24.14 -0.38
C LYS A 166 -4.93 22.62 -0.33
N VAL A 167 -6.07 21.92 -0.21
CA VAL A 167 -6.10 20.44 -0.27
C VAL A 167 -6.33 19.96 -1.70
N PHE A 168 -7.25 20.60 -2.43
CA PHE A 168 -7.56 20.29 -3.82
C PHE A 168 -6.81 21.23 -4.78
N ARG A 169 -6.33 20.69 -5.90
CA ARG A 169 -5.69 21.41 -7.01
C ARG A 169 -6.25 20.91 -8.34
N ASN A 170 -6.78 21.78 -9.19
CA ASN A 170 -7.15 21.43 -10.57
C ASN A 170 -6.00 21.86 -11.52
N VAL A 171 -5.40 20.89 -12.22
CA VAL A 171 -4.22 21.15 -13.05
C VAL A 171 -4.47 22.17 -14.17
N VAL A 172 -5.72 22.30 -14.66
CA VAL A 172 -6.08 23.23 -15.74
C VAL A 172 -6.47 24.61 -15.19
N THR A 173 -7.42 24.68 -14.25
CA THR A 173 -7.96 25.97 -13.81
C THR A 173 -6.99 26.73 -12.91
N ASP A 174 -6.21 26.02 -12.11
CA ASP A 174 -5.40 26.61 -11.04
C ASP A 174 -3.91 26.69 -11.44
N TYR A 175 -3.44 25.78 -12.32
CA TYR A 175 -2.03 25.65 -12.73
C TYR A 175 -1.80 25.70 -14.25
N HIS A 176 -2.85 25.86 -15.05
CA HIS A 176 -2.78 26.12 -16.49
C HIS A 176 -2.13 25.02 -17.35
N ALA A 177 -2.21 23.76 -16.92
CA ALA A 177 -1.92 22.60 -17.78
C ALA A 177 -2.84 22.61 -19.02
N ASP A 178 -2.32 22.22 -20.18
CA ASP A 178 -3.08 22.18 -21.43
C ASP A 178 -3.77 20.82 -21.62
N PRO A 179 -5.12 20.76 -21.54
CA PRO A 179 -5.88 19.52 -21.74
C PRO A 179 -6.07 19.16 -23.22
N THR A 180 -5.53 19.93 -24.18
CA THR A 180 -5.63 19.63 -25.62
C THR A 180 -4.47 18.78 -26.14
N GLY A 181 -3.33 18.80 -25.44
CA GLY A 181 -2.09 18.12 -25.81
C GLY A 181 -1.25 18.87 -26.84
N ALA A 182 -1.46 20.19 -26.99
CA ALA A 182 -0.69 21.05 -27.87
C ALA A 182 0.60 21.56 -27.22
N SER A 183 0.52 21.89 -25.92
CA SER A 183 1.62 22.40 -25.10
C SER A 183 2.06 21.40 -24.03
N ASP A 184 3.34 21.46 -23.64
CA ASP A 184 3.85 20.65 -22.54
C ASP A 184 3.20 21.06 -21.20
N SER A 185 2.73 20.06 -20.46
CA SER A 185 2.02 20.22 -19.19
C SER A 185 2.83 19.73 -17.99
N THR A 186 4.07 19.24 -18.16
CA THR A 186 4.88 18.69 -17.06
C THR A 186 5.08 19.73 -15.95
N ALA A 187 5.46 20.96 -16.30
CA ALA A 187 5.69 22.03 -15.33
C ALA A 187 4.40 22.40 -14.56
N ALA A 188 3.27 22.51 -15.26
CA ALA A 188 1.97 22.83 -14.66
C ALA A 188 1.47 21.73 -13.71
N ILE A 189 1.58 20.46 -14.12
CA ILE A 189 1.18 19.31 -13.29
C ILE A 189 2.09 19.20 -12.06
N GLN A 190 3.41 19.38 -12.23
CA GLN A 190 4.33 19.35 -11.09
C GLN A 190 4.11 20.53 -10.13
N ALA A 191 3.75 21.71 -10.64
CA ALA A 191 3.37 22.85 -9.80
C ALA A 191 2.10 22.56 -8.96
N ALA A 192 1.09 21.91 -9.56
CA ALA A 192 -0.11 21.46 -8.85
C ALA A 192 0.19 20.46 -7.73
N ILE A 193 1.16 19.55 -7.97
CA ILE A 193 1.63 18.59 -6.98
C ILE A 193 2.46 19.26 -5.87
N ASN A 194 3.23 20.29 -6.18
CA ASN A 194 4.18 20.91 -5.26
C ASN A 194 3.59 22.03 -4.36
N ASP A 195 2.47 22.66 -4.74
CA ASP A 195 1.92 23.82 -4.04
C ASP A 195 1.65 23.55 -2.54
N GLY A 196 1.96 24.54 -1.69
CA GLY A 196 1.76 24.48 -0.24
C GLY A 196 2.91 23.89 0.59
N GLN A 197 4.15 23.90 0.08
CA GLN A 197 5.36 23.40 0.77
C GLN A 197 5.17 21.98 1.33
N ARG A 198 5.11 21.02 0.42
CA ARG A 198 4.78 19.62 0.74
C ARG A 198 6.03 18.78 1.00
N CYS A 199 5.80 17.58 1.50
CA CYS A 199 6.82 16.57 1.79
C CYS A 199 7.44 16.03 0.49
N GLY A 200 8.53 16.64 0.04
CA GLY A 200 9.31 16.23 -1.14
C GLY A 200 10.62 15.56 -0.77
N GLU A 201 11.64 15.79 -1.60
CA GLU A 201 13.00 15.21 -1.54
C GLU A 201 13.68 15.05 -0.18
N LYS A 202 13.34 15.90 0.79
CA LYS A 202 14.02 15.99 2.09
C LYS A 202 13.02 15.85 3.24
N CYS A 203 12.10 14.91 3.09
CA CYS A 203 11.03 14.65 4.04
C CYS A 203 10.62 13.19 3.91
N ASN A 204 10.80 12.39 4.96
CA ASN A 204 10.50 10.95 4.90
C ASN A 204 8.99 10.63 4.97
N GLY A 205 8.16 11.55 5.48
CA GLY A 205 6.71 11.39 5.50
C GLY A 205 5.94 12.63 5.98
N SER A 206 4.68 12.78 5.56
CA SER A 206 3.80 13.81 6.13
C SER A 206 2.31 13.58 5.88
N THR A 207 1.54 13.55 6.96
CA THR A 207 0.07 13.60 7.02
C THR A 207 -0.46 15.02 7.17
N ARG A 208 0.44 15.99 7.39
CA ARG A 208 0.16 17.44 7.48
C ARG A 208 0.02 18.11 6.11
N LYS A 209 0.26 17.39 5.01
CA LYS A 209 0.39 17.93 3.64
C LYS A 209 -0.31 17.05 2.59
N ASN A 210 -1.46 16.48 2.93
CA ASN A 210 -2.29 15.68 2.02
C ASN A 210 -2.75 16.50 0.79
N ALA A 211 -2.91 15.87 -0.36
CA ALA A 211 -3.32 16.53 -1.59
C ALA A 211 -4.24 15.68 -2.47
N ILE A 212 -5.23 16.32 -3.08
CA ILE A 212 -5.85 15.86 -4.33
C ILE A 212 -5.31 16.75 -5.45
N VAL A 213 -4.76 16.13 -6.48
CA VAL A 213 -4.42 16.77 -7.76
C VAL A 213 -5.35 16.18 -8.82
N TYR A 214 -6.26 17.03 -9.28
CA TYR A 214 -7.36 16.67 -10.15
C TYR A 214 -7.08 17.02 -11.61
N PHE A 215 -7.38 16.06 -12.49
CA PHE A 215 -7.25 16.17 -13.93
C PHE A 215 -8.65 16.19 -14.57
N PRO A 216 -9.13 17.34 -15.07
CA PRO A 216 -10.28 17.40 -15.96
C PRO A 216 -10.06 16.59 -17.25
N PRO A 217 -11.11 16.24 -18.01
CA PRO A 217 -10.96 15.49 -19.25
C PRO A 217 -10.08 16.20 -20.28
N GLY A 218 -9.10 15.47 -20.83
CA GLY A 218 -8.13 16.02 -21.77
C GLY A 218 -7.01 15.05 -22.11
N THR A 219 -6.10 15.51 -22.96
CA THR A 219 -4.79 14.91 -23.20
C THR A 219 -3.74 15.90 -22.70
N TYR A 220 -2.88 15.47 -21.78
CA TYR A 220 -1.81 16.28 -21.21
C TYR A 220 -0.48 15.75 -21.73
N LEU A 221 0.20 16.53 -22.58
CA LEU A 221 1.53 16.19 -23.10
C LEU A 221 2.57 16.40 -22.00
N VAL A 222 3.51 15.47 -21.84
CA VAL A 222 4.59 15.55 -20.83
C VAL A 222 5.93 15.12 -21.40
N SER A 223 6.98 15.89 -21.11
CA SER A 223 8.35 15.67 -21.62
C SER A 223 9.36 15.23 -20.56
N SER A 224 8.98 15.16 -19.28
CA SER A 224 9.78 14.51 -18.24
C SER A 224 8.94 13.97 -17.07
N THR A 225 9.57 13.15 -16.21
CA THR A 225 8.98 12.53 -15.01
C THR A 225 8.18 13.52 -14.17
N ILE A 226 6.94 13.14 -13.82
CA ILE A 226 6.14 13.79 -12.78
C ILE A 226 6.36 13.05 -11.46
N LYS A 227 6.88 13.78 -10.46
CA LYS A 227 7.22 13.29 -9.12
C LYS A 227 6.00 13.38 -8.21
N VAL A 228 5.46 12.23 -7.81
CA VAL A 228 4.24 12.10 -7.02
C VAL A 228 4.58 12.05 -5.53
N LEU A 229 4.45 13.19 -4.87
CA LEU A 229 4.89 13.36 -3.48
C LEU A 229 4.06 12.55 -2.46
N PHE A 230 4.56 12.44 -1.23
CA PHE A 230 3.88 11.81 -0.09
C PHE A 230 2.45 12.33 0.11
N ALA A 231 1.51 11.50 0.55
CA ALA A 231 0.11 11.88 0.81
C ALA A 231 -0.61 12.51 -0.40
N THR A 232 -0.30 12.09 -1.63
CA THR A 232 -0.93 12.61 -2.87
C THR A 232 -1.92 11.61 -3.47
N GLN A 233 -3.11 12.10 -3.82
CA GLN A 233 -4.11 11.45 -4.67
C GLN A 233 -4.11 12.13 -6.05
N LEU A 234 -3.71 11.41 -7.11
CA LEU A 234 -3.90 11.83 -8.49
C LEU A 234 -5.25 11.27 -8.97
N ILE A 235 -6.19 12.14 -9.34
CA ILE A 235 -7.57 11.76 -9.67
C ILE A 235 -7.97 12.40 -11.01
N GLY A 236 -8.22 11.58 -12.03
CA GLY A 236 -8.90 12.03 -13.25
C GLY A 236 -10.42 12.11 -13.10
N ASP A 237 -11.08 12.84 -14.01
CA ASP A 237 -12.53 12.79 -14.19
C ASP A 237 -12.97 11.34 -14.47
N ALA A 238 -13.83 10.80 -13.59
CA ALA A 238 -14.26 9.40 -13.66
C ALA A 238 -15.23 9.09 -14.83
N ASN A 239 -15.88 10.10 -15.42
CA ASN A 239 -16.80 9.98 -16.55
C ASN A 239 -16.07 10.02 -17.91
N ASN A 240 -14.94 10.74 -17.99
CA ASN A 240 -14.11 10.79 -19.19
C ASN A 240 -12.62 10.89 -18.81
N TRP A 241 -12.00 9.73 -18.56
CA TRP A 241 -10.64 9.64 -18.02
C TRP A 241 -9.62 10.39 -18.91
N PRO A 242 -8.89 11.37 -18.35
CA PRO A 242 -7.83 12.04 -19.07
C PRO A 242 -6.64 11.12 -19.38
N THR A 243 -5.90 11.49 -20.43
CA THR A 243 -4.67 10.83 -20.85
C THR A 243 -3.47 11.70 -20.54
N ILE A 244 -2.53 11.20 -19.76
CA ILE A 244 -1.17 11.74 -19.68
C ILE A 244 -0.37 11.04 -20.79
N ARG A 245 0.17 11.80 -21.74
CA ARG A 245 0.91 11.27 -22.90
C ARG A 245 2.36 11.75 -22.88
N ALA A 246 3.29 10.80 -22.81
CA ALA A 246 4.70 11.10 -22.94
C ALA A 246 5.03 11.56 -24.38
N ALA A 247 5.84 12.61 -24.49
CA ALA A 247 6.34 13.12 -25.77
C ALA A 247 7.40 12.20 -26.41
N SER A 248 7.68 12.41 -27.70
CA SER A 248 8.85 11.86 -28.40
C SER A 248 10.17 12.24 -27.71
N SER A 249 10.21 13.44 -27.15
CA SER A 249 11.33 14.01 -26.41
C SER A 249 11.40 13.61 -24.93
N PHE A 250 10.54 12.68 -24.45
CA PHE A 250 10.43 12.38 -23.03
C PHE A 250 11.75 11.92 -22.41
N VAL A 251 12.16 12.58 -21.31
CA VAL A 251 13.34 12.21 -20.51
C VAL A 251 12.91 11.82 -19.09
N GLY A 252 13.18 10.57 -18.70
CA GLY A 252 12.84 10.05 -17.36
C GLY A 252 12.80 8.52 -17.28
N LEU A 253 12.71 7.97 -16.06
CA LEU A 253 12.52 6.54 -15.85
C LEU A 253 11.05 6.14 -16.06
N GLY A 254 10.13 6.89 -15.44
CA GLY A 254 8.69 6.69 -15.54
C GLY A 254 7.94 8.01 -15.72
N VAL A 255 6.79 7.99 -16.40
CA VAL A 255 5.96 9.20 -16.56
C VAL A 255 5.48 9.72 -15.21
N LEU A 256 5.03 8.81 -14.35
CA LEU A 256 4.79 9.08 -12.93
C LEU A 256 5.84 8.35 -12.10
N SER A 257 6.33 8.96 -11.02
CA SER A 257 7.27 8.38 -10.07
C SER A 257 6.78 8.59 -8.63
N THR A 258 6.44 7.53 -7.91
CA THR A 258 5.92 7.61 -6.51
C THR A 258 7.01 7.79 -5.46
N ASN A 259 8.24 7.45 -5.82
CA ASN A 259 9.45 7.64 -5.05
C ASN A 259 10.58 7.97 -6.03
N GLU A 260 11.21 9.14 -5.93
CA GLU A 260 12.17 9.59 -6.95
C GLU A 260 13.61 9.35 -6.49
N TYR A 261 14.41 8.71 -7.34
CA TYR A 261 15.85 8.55 -7.14
C TYR A 261 16.60 9.89 -7.16
N ILE A 262 17.47 10.10 -6.17
CA ILE A 262 18.35 11.28 -6.07
C ILE A 262 19.85 10.95 -6.15
N GLY A 263 20.21 9.66 -6.07
CA GLY A 263 21.58 9.18 -6.24
C GLY A 263 22.42 9.27 -4.96
N GLY A 264 23.37 8.34 -4.83
CA GLY A 264 24.07 8.08 -3.56
C GLY A 264 23.32 7.07 -2.71
N THR A 265 23.58 7.06 -1.40
CA THR A 265 23.04 6.08 -0.45
C THR A 265 21.95 6.69 0.43
N GLY A 266 20.80 6.03 0.52
CA GLY A 266 19.65 6.46 1.33
C GLY A 266 19.84 6.26 2.85
N PRO A 267 18.93 6.80 3.68
CA PRO A 267 19.00 6.66 5.13
C PRO A 267 18.82 5.20 5.63
N ASP A 268 18.24 4.32 4.81
CA ASP A 268 18.09 2.88 5.02
C ASP A 268 19.29 2.04 4.54
N GLY A 269 20.30 2.69 3.93
CA GLY A 269 21.46 2.03 3.31
C GLY A 269 21.23 1.55 1.87
N GLY A 270 20.04 1.79 1.30
CA GLY A 270 19.73 1.53 -0.11
C GLY A 270 20.27 2.61 -1.05
N ASP A 271 19.80 2.62 -2.30
CA ASP A 271 19.99 3.78 -3.18
C ASP A 271 19.19 4.98 -2.63
N ALA A 272 19.72 6.20 -2.73
CA ALA A 272 19.03 7.38 -2.22
C ALA A 272 17.81 7.73 -3.08
N GLU A 273 16.65 7.81 -2.42
CA GLU A 273 15.32 8.12 -2.97
C GLU A 273 14.64 9.19 -2.10
N TYR A 274 13.50 9.74 -2.53
CA TYR A 274 12.73 10.74 -1.77
C TYR A 274 12.20 10.22 -0.42
N TYR A 275 11.89 8.92 -0.34
CA TYR A 275 11.25 8.29 0.81
C TYR A 275 11.83 6.89 1.02
N VAL A 276 11.88 6.45 2.29
CA VAL A 276 12.13 5.04 2.60
C VAL A 276 10.95 4.20 2.09
N THR A 277 11.26 3.17 1.30
CA THR A 277 10.28 2.44 0.47
C THR A 277 9.22 1.70 1.29
N THR A 278 9.58 1.20 2.47
CA THR A 278 8.66 0.58 3.44
C THR A 278 7.82 1.59 4.23
N ALA A 279 8.18 2.88 4.19
CA ALA A 279 7.44 3.97 4.83
C ALA A 279 6.60 4.79 3.84
N ARG A 280 6.57 4.41 2.54
CA ARG A 280 5.93 5.19 1.47
C ARG A 280 4.40 5.02 1.42
N PHE A 281 3.74 5.49 2.47
CA PHE A 281 2.29 5.34 2.70
C PHE A 281 1.42 6.37 1.97
N TYR A 282 0.10 6.20 2.07
CA TYR A 282 -0.95 7.17 1.72
C TYR A 282 -0.80 7.79 0.31
N SER A 283 -1.17 7.04 -0.73
CA SER A 283 -1.18 7.55 -2.11
C SER A 283 -2.25 6.89 -2.96
N GLN A 284 -2.89 7.65 -3.85
CA GLN A 284 -3.85 7.11 -4.81
C GLN A 284 -3.51 7.59 -6.22
N ILE A 285 -3.70 6.73 -7.22
CA ILE A 285 -3.68 7.09 -8.64
C ILE A 285 -4.92 6.46 -9.27
N ARG A 286 -5.86 7.30 -9.75
CA ARG A 286 -7.11 6.80 -10.35
C ARG A 286 -7.70 7.62 -11.49
N ASN A 287 -8.47 6.93 -12.34
CA ASN A 287 -9.19 7.44 -13.52
C ASN A 287 -8.26 8.04 -14.59
N LEU A 288 -7.14 7.37 -14.88
CA LEU A 288 -6.07 7.91 -15.73
C LEU A 288 -5.67 6.94 -16.84
N ARG A 289 -5.43 7.47 -18.03
CA ARG A 289 -4.66 6.78 -19.07
C ARG A 289 -3.24 7.33 -19.06
N ILE A 290 -2.25 6.45 -19.18
CA ILE A 290 -0.85 6.85 -19.32
C ILE A 290 -0.30 6.20 -20.58
N ASP A 291 -0.03 7.03 -21.59
CA ASP A 291 0.39 6.63 -22.92
C ASP A 291 1.88 6.96 -23.12
N ILE A 292 2.70 5.92 -23.20
CA ILE A 292 4.14 6.02 -23.48
C ILE A 292 4.50 5.57 -24.89
N THR A 293 3.52 5.26 -25.76
CA THR A 293 3.78 4.72 -27.11
C THR A 293 4.67 5.61 -27.98
N SER A 294 4.73 6.91 -27.67
CA SER A 294 5.47 7.92 -28.43
C SER A 294 6.91 8.13 -27.98
N THR A 295 7.35 7.59 -26.83
CA THR A 295 8.75 7.71 -26.37
C THR A 295 9.70 6.91 -27.27
N ASP A 296 11.02 7.13 -27.13
CA ASP A 296 12.00 6.23 -27.77
C ASP A 296 11.72 4.76 -27.38
N PRO A 297 11.57 3.85 -28.35
CA PRO A 297 11.19 2.46 -28.10
C PRO A 297 12.28 1.63 -27.42
N ASN A 298 13.52 2.13 -27.32
CA ASN A 298 14.65 1.43 -26.72
C ASN A 298 15.09 2.04 -25.37
N ALA A 299 14.45 3.12 -24.90
CA ALA A 299 14.87 3.87 -23.72
C ALA A 299 14.39 3.33 -22.36
N TYR A 300 13.77 2.13 -22.32
CA TYR A 300 13.33 1.45 -21.10
C TYR A 300 12.36 2.25 -20.20
N VAL A 301 11.63 3.22 -20.78
CA VAL A 301 10.64 4.05 -20.08
C VAL A 301 9.45 3.21 -19.60
N CYS A 302 9.01 3.44 -18.36
CA CYS A 302 7.75 2.91 -17.84
C CYS A 302 6.65 3.97 -17.78
N ALA A 303 5.38 3.56 -17.70
CA ALA A 303 4.27 4.48 -17.47
C ALA A 303 4.22 4.94 -16.01
N ILE A 304 4.49 4.03 -15.05
CA ILE A 304 4.59 4.36 -13.62
C ILE A 304 5.81 3.65 -13.00
N HIS A 305 6.69 4.43 -12.34
CA HIS A 305 7.60 3.95 -11.32
C HIS A 305 6.84 3.96 -9.97
N TYR A 306 6.54 2.77 -9.42
CA TYR A 306 5.49 2.55 -8.41
C TYR A 306 6.00 1.87 -7.12
N GLN A 307 7.11 2.35 -6.56
CA GLN A 307 7.52 1.97 -5.20
C GLN A 307 6.57 2.58 -4.16
N VAL A 308 5.89 1.73 -3.37
CA VAL A 308 4.87 2.13 -2.39
C VAL A 308 4.78 1.14 -1.21
N ALA A 309 4.18 1.62 -0.11
CA ALA A 309 3.84 0.83 1.08
C ALA A 309 2.31 0.73 1.32
N GLN A 310 1.86 0.42 2.54
CA GLN A 310 0.46 0.31 2.95
C GLN A 310 -0.37 1.60 2.72
N ALA A 311 -1.70 1.46 2.70
CA ALA A 311 -2.66 2.53 2.39
C ALA A 311 -2.38 3.25 1.05
N THR A 312 -1.93 2.49 0.05
CA THR A 312 -1.80 2.96 -1.33
C THR A 312 -2.73 2.19 -2.26
N SER A 313 -3.28 2.87 -3.26
CA SER A 313 -4.14 2.25 -4.28
C SER A 313 -3.91 2.79 -5.69
N LEU A 314 -3.71 1.87 -6.63
CA LEU A 314 -3.84 2.11 -8.06
C LEU A 314 -5.19 1.54 -8.49
N GLN A 315 -6.08 2.38 -9.03
CA GLN A 315 -7.44 1.97 -9.41
C GLN A 315 -7.87 2.65 -10.69
N ASP A 316 -8.56 1.96 -11.61
CA ASP A 316 -9.10 2.61 -12.81
C ASP A 316 -8.02 3.31 -13.64
N VAL A 317 -7.00 2.53 -14.05
CA VAL A 317 -5.87 3.04 -14.82
C VAL A 317 -5.61 2.19 -16.07
N GLU A 318 -5.32 2.85 -17.19
CA GLU A 318 -4.96 2.22 -18.46
C GLU A 318 -3.53 2.63 -18.86
N LEU A 319 -2.61 1.67 -18.89
CA LEU A 319 -1.20 1.87 -19.22
C LEU A 319 -0.93 1.36 -20.64
N ILE A 320 -0.47 2.25 -21.52
CA ILE A 320 -0.42 2.01 -22.97
C ILE A 320 1.02 2.13 -23.46
N ALA A 321 1.56 1.02 -23.96
CA ALA A 321 2.92 0.87 -24.48
C ALA A 321 2.92 0.06 -25.78
N THR A 322 4.01 0.17 -26.56
CA THR A 322 4.14 -0.52 -27.85
C THR A 322 4.79 -1.90 -27.65
N THR A 323 4.13 -2.99 -28.05
CA THR A 323 4.71 -4.35 -28.01
C THR A 323 5.96 -4.44 -28.91
N GLY A 324 6.95 -5.24 -28.50
CA GLY A 324 8.21 -5.41 -29.25
C GLY A 324 9.21 -4.26 -29.05
N THR A 325 8.95 -3.36 -28.10
CA THR A 325 9.86 -2.31 -27.63
C THR A 325 10.40 -2.68 -26.25
N THR A 326 11.18 -1.79 -25.62
CA THR A 326 11.62 -1.88 -24.22
C THR A 326 10.68 -1.19 -23.22
N GLN A 327 9.61 -0.56 -23.71
CA GLN A 327 8.63 0.17 -22.89
C GLN A 327 7.91 -0.75 -21.88
N GLN A 328 7.47 -0.20 -20.76
CA GLN A 328 6.85 -0.97 -19.66
C GLN A 328 5.59 -0.28 -19.12
N GLY A 329 4.63 -1.06 -18.60
CA GLY A 329 3.53 -0.48 -17.84
C GLY A 329 4.01 0.05 -16.48
N ILE A 330 4.30 -0.87 -15.56
CA ILE A 330 4.81 -0.55 -14.22
C ILE A 330 6.23 -1.07 -14.06
N PHE A 331 7.08 -0.23 -13.43
CA PHE A 331 8.33 -0.62 -12.81
C PHE A 331 8.21 -0.40 -11.29
N SER A 332 8.50 -1.40 -10.46
CA SER A 332 8.34 -1.33 -8.99
C SER A 332 9.29 -2.32 -8.32
N GLU A 333 10.54 -1.96 -8.09
CA GLU A 333 11.58 -2.87 -7.63
C GLU A 333 11.55 -3.25 -6.15
N ASN A 334 10.84 -2.52 -5.28
CA ASN A 334 10.71 -2.81 -3.84
C ASN A 334 9.48 -2.13 -3.19
N GLY A 335 9.39 -2.17 -1.84
CA GLY A 335 8.33 -1.58 -1.01
C GLY A 335 7.69 -2.57 -0.02
N SER A 336 6.60 -2.16 0.65
CA SER A 336 5.74 -3.02 1.51
C SER A 336 4.26 -2.83 1.18
N GLY A 337 3.86 -3.31 0.01
CA GLY A 337 2.75 -2.81 -0.78
C GLY A 337 1.34 -3.13 -0.29
N GLY A 338 0.40 -2.34 -0.82
CA GLY A 338 -1.04 -2.41 -0.57
C GLY A 338 -1.84 -3.02 -1.73
N MET A 339 -2.63 -2.18 -2.41
CA MET A 339 -3.68 -2.62 -3.35
C MET A 339 -3.51 -2.10 -4.79
N MET A 340 -3.71 -2.97 -5.77
CA MET A 340 -3.97 -2.60 -7.17
C MET A 340 -5.31 -3.19 -7.62
N SER A 341 -6.14 -2.40 -8.29
CA SER A 341 -7.45 -2.83 -8.76
C SER A 341 -7.80 -2.26 -10.13
N ASP A 342 -8.56 -2.99 -10.95
CA ASP A 342 -9.19 -2.43 -12.15
C ASP A 342 -8.17 -1.78 -13.14
N VAL A 343 -6.97 -2.35 -13.27
CA VAL A 343 -5.87 -1.82 -14.12
C VAL A 343 -5.79 -2.58 -15.45
N THR A 344 -5.66 -1.85 -16.55
CA THR A 344 -5.46 -2.39 -17.90
C THR A 344 -4.07 -2.06 -18.44
N PHE A 345 -3.33 -3.05 -18.88
CA PHE A 345 -2.02 -2.94 -19.52
C PHE A 345 -2.16 -3.30 -21.01
N ARG A 346 -1.63 -2.45 -21.89
CA ARG A 346 -1.58 -2.72 -23.34
C ARG A 346 -0.13 -2.67 -23.81
N GLY A 347 0.30 -3.77 -24.44
CA GLY A 347 1.61 -3.89 -25.08
C GLY A 347 2.80 -3.72 -24.13
N GLY A 348 3.90 -3.21 -24.65
CA GLY A 348 5.19 -3.13 -23.96
C GLY A 348 5.95 -4.46 -23.87
N ASN A 349 7.17 -4.38 -23.35
CA ASN A 349 7.99 -5.55 -22.99
C ASN A 349 7.41 -6.26 -21.76
N PHE A 350 7.04 -5.46 -20.76
CA PHE A 350 6.41 -5.90 -19.51
C PHE A 350 5.15 -5.09 -19.25
N GLY A 351 4.06 -5.76 -18.88
CA GLY A 351 2.92 -5.08 -18.24
C GLY A 351 3.33 -4.59 -16.86
N PHE A 352 3.71 -5.54 -15.98
CA PHE A 352 4.32 -5.29 -14.69
C PHE A 352 5.73 -5.89 -14.63
N TYR A 353 6.72 -5.12 -14.19
CA TYR A 353 8.06 -5.59 -13.82
C TYR A 353 8.38 -5.08 -12.41
N GLY A 354 8.60 -5.98 -11.46
CA GLY A 354 8.83 -5.53 -10.09
C GLY A 354 8.95 -6.61 -9.04
N GLY A 355 9.11 -6.19 -7.80
CA GLY A 355 9.14 -7.02 -6.61
C GLY A 355 8.79 -6.17 -5.38
N ASN A 356 8.22 -6.81 -4.37
CA ASN A 356 7.75 -6.14 -3.14
C ASN A 356 7.53 -7.22 -2.08
N GLN A 357 7.66 -6.88 -0.79
CA GLN A 357 7.40 -7.80 0.34
C GLN A 357 6.09 -8.57 0.15
N GLN A 358 5.00 -7.81 -0.06
CA GLN A 358 3.68 -8.34 -0.38
C GLN A 358 2.87 -7.37 -1.23
N PHE A 359 1.83 -7.88 -1.89
CA PHE A 359 0.84 -7.05 -2.58
C PHE A 359 -0.47 -7.81 -2.80
N SER A 360 -1.59 -7.07 -2.85
CA SER A 360 -2.87 -7.55 -3.37
C SER A 360 -3.21 -6.88 -4.69
N ALA A 361 -3.42 -7.67 -5.75
CA ALA A 361 -3.81 -7.17 -7.06
C ALA A 361 -5.03 -7.92 -7.60
N HIS A 362 -6.12 -7.21 -7.93
CA HIS A 362 -7.34 -7.82 -8.48
C HIS A 362 -7.93 -7.10 -9.69
N ARG A 363 -8.64 -7.85 -10.56
CA ARG A 363 -9.27 -7.32 -11.80
C ARG A 363 -8.25 -6.68 -12.75
N MET A 364 -7.10 -7.33 -12.91
CA MET A 364 -5.98 -6.84 -13.72
C MET A 364 -6.04 -7.44 -15.13
N THR A 365 -6.02 -6.58 -16.16
CA THR A 365 -6.14 -6.99 -17.57
C THR A 365 -4.84 -6.70 -18.32
N PHE A 366 -4.27 -7.69 -19.00
CA PHE A 366 -3.03 -7.54 -19.79
C PHE A 366 -3.26 -7.97 -21.23
N ILE A 367 -3.03 -7.07 -22.18
CA ILE A 367 -3.35 -7.29 -23.60
C ILE A 367 -2.08 -7.08 -24.44
N GLY A 368 -1.54 -8.18 -24.98
CA GLY A 368 -0.45 -8.15 -25.95
C GLY A 368 0.92 -7.71 -25.42
N CYS A 369 1.14 -7.72 -24.10
CA CYS A 369 2.46 -7.53 -23.50
C CYS A 369 3.41 -8.67 -23.92
N SER A 370 4.70 -8.41 -24.15
CA SER A 370 5.66 -9.50 -24.46
C SER A 370 5.76 -10.51 -23.31
N THR A 371 5.84 -9.99 -22.08
CA THR A 371 5.56 -10.70 -20.82
C THR A 371 4.52 -9.89 -20.04
N ALA A 372 3.43 -10.50 -19.56
CA ALA A 372 2.42 -9.72 -18.83
C ALA A 372 2.91 -9.31 -17.43
N ILE A 373 3.43 -10.26 -16.64
CA ILE A 373 3.94 -10.02 -15.28
C ILE A 373 5.33 -10.63 -15.13
N GLN A 374 6.29 -9.85 -14.64
CA GLN A 374 7.63 -10.30 -14.22
C GLN A 374 7.83 -9.93 -12.74
N ILE A 375 7.91 -10.94 -11.88
CA ILE A 375 8.28 -10.78 -10.47
C ILE A 375 9.79 -10.99 -10.33
N ILE A 376 10.49 -10.10 -9.63
CA ILE A 376 11.96 -10.10 -9.46
C ILE A 376 12.41 -10.37 -8.02
N TRP A 377 11.51 -10.19 -7.05
CA TRP A 377 11.53 -10.79 -5.71
C TRP A 377 10.16 -10.58 -5.04
N ASP A 378 9.81 -11.42 -4.08
CA ASP A 378 8.72 -11.17 -3.14
C ASP A 378 8.89 -12.03 -1.88
N TRP A 379 8.00 -11.86 -0.90
CA TRP A 379 7.67 -12.93 0.04
C TRP A 379 6.33 -13.58 -0.33
N GLY A 380 5.30 -12.77 -0.60
CA GLY A 380 3.97 -13.26 -0.98
C GLY A 380 3.10 -12.27 -1.75
N TRP A 381 2.70 -12.58 -2.99
CA TRP A 381 1.71 -11.79 -3.75
C TRP A 381 0.43 -12.56 -4.08
N VAL A 382 -0.73 -11.91 -3.98
CA VAL A 382 -1.98 -12.43 -4.57
C VAL A 382 -2.36 -11.68 -5.84
N TRP A 383 -2.68 -12.46 -6.87
CA TRP A 383 -3.21 -12.02 -8.15
C TRP A 383 -4.59 -12.65 -8.38
N LYS A 384 -5.67 -11.88 -8.24
CA LYS A 384 -7.04 -12.37 -8.38
C LYS A 384 -7.74 -11.80 -9.61
N SER A 385 -8.61 -12.57 -10.25
CA SER A 385 -9.41 -12.14 -11.40
C SER A 385 -8.55 -11.54 -12.52
N LEU A 386 -7.42 -12.19 -12.82
CA LEU A 386 -6.56 -11.79 -13.94
C LEU A 386 -7.22 -12.13 -15.27
N HIS A 387 -7.04 -11.24 -16.25
CA HIS A 387 -7.28 -11.54 -17.65
C HIS A 387 -6.02 -11.20 -18.48
N ILE A 388 -5.16 -12.19 -18.69
CA ILE A 388 -3.98 -12.08 -19.55
C ILE A 388 -4.33 -12.64 -20.93
N GLN A 389 -4.24 -11.81 -21.96
CA GLN A 389 -4.50 -12.20 -23.35
C GLN A 389 -3.32 -11.85 -24.27
N GLY A 390 -2.75 -12.88 -24.89
CA GLY A 390 -1.67 -12.75 -25.86
C GLY A 390 -0.29 -12.51 -25.22
N GLY A 391 0.75 -12.65 -26.02
CA GLY A 391 2.15 -12.46 -25.60
C GLY A 391 2.95 -13.77 -25.59
N ASN A 392 4.24 -13.66 -25.22
CA ASN A 392 5.11 -14.83 -25.15
C ASN A 392 4.93 -15.56 -23.81
N VAL A 393 4.93 -14.79 -22.71
CA VAL A 393 4.86 -15.33 -21.34
C VAL A 393 3.75 -14.62 -20.57
N GLY A 394 2.89 -15.39 -19.90
CA GLY A 394 1.94 -14.82 -18.93
C GLY A 394 2.68 -14.25 -17.72
N ILE A 395 3.17 -15.13 -16.85
CA ILE A 395 3.83 -14.74 -15.60
C ILE A 395 5.24 -15.33 -15.53
N ARG A 396 6.23 -14.50 -15.23
CA ARG A 396 7.63 -14.90 -15.06
C ARG A 396 8.05 -14.70 -13.61
N LEU A 397 8.24 -15.80 -12.91
CA LEU A 397 8.63 -15.88 -11.50
C LEU A 397 10.08 -16.35 -11.39
N VAL A 398 10.99 -15.65 -12.07
CA VAL A 398 12.43 -15.93 -12.04
C VAL A 398 13.22 -14.62 -12.11
N ASN A 399 14.30 -14.53 -11.35
CA ASN A 399 15.13 -13.34 -11.33
C ASN A 399 15.77 -13.09 -12.72
N PRO A 400 15.86 -11.83 -13.19
CA PRO A 400 16.41 -11.51 -14.51
C PRO A 400 17.85 -12.01 -14.74
N ASP A 401 18.68 -12.00 -13.70
CA ASP A 401 20.06 -12.48 -13.67
C ASP A 401 20.20 -13.99 -13.39
N GLY A 402 19.08 -14.67 -13.10
CA GLY A 402 19.05 -16.08 -12.69
C GLY A 402 19.53 -16.35 -11.25
N ASN A 403 19.86 -15.33 -10.45
CA ASN A 403 20.38 -15.51 -9.08
C ASN A 403 19.44 -14.95 -8.01
N GLY A 404 19.15 -15.76 -7.00
CA GLY A 404 18.17 -15.46 -5.96
C GLY A 404 16.81 -16.06 -6.29
N ASN A 405 15.88 -15.93 -5.34
CA ASN A 405 14.63 -16.69 -5.33
C ASN A 405 13.44 -15.73 -5.32
N ILE A 406 12.43 -16.01 -6.14
CA ILE A 406 11.08 -15.48 -5.95
C ILE A 406 10.43 -16.28 -4.82
N GLY A 407 9.75 -15.59 -3.90
CA GLY A 407 9.19 -16.19 -2.71
C GLY A 407 7.97 -17.02 -3.02
N SER A 408 6.81 -16.38 -3.24
CA SER A 408 5.60 -17.11 -3.57
C SER A 408 4.45 -16.25 -4.11
N VAL A 409 3.63 -16.84 -4.99
CA VAL A 409 2.41 -16.18 -5.50
C VAL A 409 1.18 -17.09 -5.45
N SER A 410 0.01 -16.48 -5.27
CA SER A 410 -1.31 -17.11 -5.42
C SER A 410 -2.07 -16.48 -6.58
N ILE A 411 -2.65 -17.30 -7.46
CA ILE A 411 -3.38 -16.88 -8.67
C ILE A 411 -4.80 -17.44 -8.58
N ILE A 412 -5.77 -16.54 -8.44
CA ILE A 412 -7.15 -16.87 -8.05
C ILE A 412 -8.13 -16.38 -9.12
N ASP A 413 -9.15 -17.18 -9.47
CA ASP A 413 -10.25 -16.78 -10.36
C ASP A 413 -9.79 -16.23 -11.73
N SER A 414 -8.69 -16.76 -12.26
CA SER A 414 -7.89 -16.08 -13.29
C SER A 414 -7.86 -16.80 -14.64
N GLN A 415 -7.58 -16.03 -15.70
CA GLN A 415 -7.46 -16.52 -17.07
C GLN A 415 -6.18 -16.03 -17.72
N ILE A 416 -5.39 -16.97 -18.23
CA ILE A 416 -4.16 -16.71 -18.99
C ILE A 416 -4.30 -17.37 -20.37
N THR A 417 -4.68 -16.61 -21.38
CA THR A 417 -5.06 -17.10 -22.73
C THR A 417 -4.15 -16.54 -23.83
N ASP A 418 -4.07 -17.27 -24.95
CA ASP A 418 -3.30 -16.89 -26.15
C ASP A 418 -1.80 -16.62 -25.92
N VAL A 419 -1.22 -17.13 -24.83
CA VAL A 419 0.21 -17.07 -24.51
C VAL A 419 0.95 -18.33 -24.95
N THR A 420 2.27 -18.22 -25.23
CA THR A 420 3.11 -19.40 -25.52
C THR A 420 3.41 -20.20 -24.26
N THR A 421 3.76 -19.52 -23.17
CA THR A 421 4.01 -20.13 -21.85
C THR A 421 3.16 -19.41 -20.81
N ALA A 422 2.44 -20.15 -19.97
CA ALA A 422 1.58 -19.54 -18.95
C ALA A 422 2.40 -18.99 -17.77
N ILE A 423 3.24 -19.83 -17.16
CA ILE A 423 4.07 -19.46 -16.01
C ILE A 423 5.47 -20.05 -16.15
N ILE A 424 6.51 -19.26 -15.86
CA ILE A 424 7.91 -19.71 -15.75
C ILE A 424 8.36 -19.59 -14.29
N VAL A 425 8.93 -20.67 -13.74
CA VAL A 425 9.51 -20.74 -12.37
C VAL A 425 10.97 -21.22 -12.40
N THR A 426 11.65 -21.19 -11.26
CA THR A 426 12.90 -21.93 -11.05
C THR A 426 12.62 -23.43 -10.76
N PRO A 427 13.60 -24.34 -10.92
CA PRO A 427 13.39 -25.76 -10.63
C PRO A 427 13.07 -26.01 -9.15
N SER A 428 11.93 -26.64 -8.87
CA SER A 428 11.43 -26.86 -7.51
C SER A 428 12.15 -28.00 -6.77
N SER A 429 12.34 -27.85 -5.46
CA SER A 429 12.79 -28.89 -4.53
C SER A 429 11.91 -28.95 -3.28
N SER A 430 11.58 -30.15 -2.82
CA SER A 430 10.80 -30.36 -1.58
C SER A 430 11.60 -30.16 -0.29
N THR A 431 12.91 -29.96 -0.41
CA THR A 431 13.81 -29.64 0.71
C THR A 431 13.55 -28.21 1.21
N PRO A 432 13.28 -27.99 2.51
CA PRO A 432 13.14 -26.65 3.08
C PRO A 432 14.40 -25.79 2.86
N GLY A 433 14.22 -24.48 2.65
CA GLY A 433 15.29 -23.51 2.46
C GLY A 433 15.94 -23.54 1.07
N SER A 434 15.40 -24.33 0.14
CA SER A 434 15.98 -24.56 -1.20
C SER A 434 15.78 -23.43 -2.21
N GLY A 435 15.02 -22.39 -1.89
CA GLY A 435 14.71 -21.30 -2.82
C GLY A 435 13.58 -21.60 -3.80
N THR A 436 12.76 -22.61 -3.52
CA THR A 436 11.62 -22.95 -4.38
C THR A 436 10.53 -21.88 -4.29
N THR A 437 10.16 -21.31 -5.43
CA THR A 437 9.01 -20.40 -5.52
C THR A 437 7.71 -21.16 -5.27
N GLY A 438 7.00 -20.77 -4.21
CA GLY A 438 5.66 -21.30 -3.91
C GLY A 438 4.64 -20.78 -4.92
N LEU A 439 3.78 -21.65 -5.43
CA LEU A 439 2.76 -21.26 -6.41
C LEU A 439 1.43 -21.94 -6.09
N VAL A 440 0.37 -21.15 -5.91
CA VAL A 440 -1.01 -21.63 -5.77
C VAL A 440 -1.83 -21.15 -6.97
N LEU A 441 -2.64 -22.06 -7.53
CA LEU A 441 -3.68 -21.74 -8.50
C LEU A 441 -5.03 -22.14 -7.90
N ASP A 442 -6.00 -21.23 -7.88
CA ASP A 442 -7.37 -21.50 -7.45
C ASP A 442 -8.36 -20.97 -8.50
N ASN A 443 -9.28 -21.83 -8.97
CA ASN A 443 -10.22 -21.54 -10.06
C ASN A 443 -9.58 -20.81 -11.27
N THR A 444 -8.52 -21.37 -11.84
CA THR A 444 -7.69 -20.69 -12.85
C THR A 444 -7.58 -21.49 -14.15
N ARG A 445 -7.73 -20.82 -15.30
CA ARG A 445 -7.51 -21.38 -16.64
C ARG A 445 -6.20 -20.87 -17.23
N ILE A 446 -5.38 -21.78 -17.73
CA ILE A 446 -4.13 -21.48 -18.44
C ILE A 446 -4.15 -22.06 -19.86
N GLY A 447 -3.75 -21.25 -20.84
CA GLY A 447 -3.67 -21.60 -22.27
C GLY A 447 -2.29 -22.08 -22.73
N GLY A 448 -1.27 -21.85 -21.91
CA GLY A 448 0.09 -22.39 -22.08
C GLY A 448 0.50 -23.27 -20.90
N SER A 449 1.68 -23.89 -20.98
CA SER A 449 2.22 -24.71 -19.88
C SER A 449 2.83 -23.89 -18.75
N ILE A 450 2.94 -24.50 -17.57
CA ILE A 450 3.83 -24.07 -16.48
C ILE A 450 5.13 -24.86 -16.58
N VAL A 451 6.26 -24.16 -16.67
CA VAL A 451 7.59 -24.76 -16.86
C VAL A 451 8.63 -24.18 -15.91
N ASP A 452 9.66 -24.96 -15.58
CA ASP A 452 10.89 -24.39 -15.01
C ASP A 452 11.92 -24.00 -16.08
N THR A 453 12.92 -23.22 -15.66
CA THR A 453 14.09 -22.87 -16.48
C THR A 453 14.99 -24.06 -16.85
N GLY A 454 14.77 -25.23 -16.25
CA GLY A 454 15.39 -26.51 -16.65
C GLY A 454 14.65 -27.24 -17.77
N GLY A 455 13.48 -26.74 -18.20
CA GLY A 455 12.64 -27.33 -19.24
C GLY A 455 11.63 -28.38 -18.75
N ARG A 456 11.49 -28.59 -17.43
CA ARG A 456 10.45 -29.46 -16.88
C ARG A 456 9.10 -28.77 -16.98
N THR A 457 8.09 -29.48 -17.47
CA THR A 457 6.68 -29.06 -17.39
C THR A 457 6.05 -29.55 -16.08
N TYR A 458 5.35 -28.67 -15.37
CA TYR A 458 4.58 -28.98 -14.16
C TYR A 458 3.09 -29.20 -14.48
N LEU A 459 2.52 -28.28 -15.25
CA LEU A 459 1.14 -28.33 -15.74
C LEU A 459 1.09 -27.97 -17.23
N SER A 460 0.18 -28.58 -17.96
CA SER A 460 -0.16 -28.21 -19.34
C SER A 460 -1.21 -27.09 -19.36
N ALA A 461 -1.58 -26.64 -20.56
CA ALA A 461 -2.82 -25.88 -20.73
C ALA A 461 -4.03 -26.66 -20.18
N GLY A 462 -4.98 -25.97 -19.55
CA GLY A 462 -6.13 -26.57 -18.87
C GLY A 462 -6.85 -25.62 -17.92
N TYR A 463 -7.93 -26.11 -17.31
CA TYR A 463 -8.58 -25.48 -16.16
C TYR A 463 -8.19 -26.23 -14.88
N TYR A 464 -7.89 -25.48 -13.82
CA TYR A 464 -7.43 -25.99 -12.54
C TYR A 464 -8.32 -25.43 -11.43
N ALA A 465 -9.14 -26.31 -10.83
CA ALA A 465 -10.04 -25.93 -9.74
C ALA A 465 -9.27 -25.49 -8.49
N ASN A 466 -8.24 -26.25 -8.10
CA ASN A 466 -7.21 -25.83 -7.16
C ASN A 466 -5.93 -26.67 -7.36
N TRP A 467 -4.75 -26.08 -7.27
CA TRP A 467 -3.45 -26.74 -7.38
C TRP A 467 -2.37 -25.96 -6.66
N ALA A 468 -1.35 -26.64 -6.14
CA ALA A 468 -0.18 -25.98 -5.55
C ALA A 468 1.16 -26.66 -5.91
N LEU A 469 2.20 -25.85 -5.97
CA LEU A 469 3.61 -26.24 -5.91
C LEU A 469 4.19 -25.73 -4.59
N GLY A 470 4.49 -26.66 -3.68
CA GLY A 470 5.01 -26.33 -2.35
C GLY A 470 4.52 -27.24 -1.22
N PRO A 471 4.82 -26.90 0.04
CA PRO A 471 4.40 -27.68 1.21
C PRO A 471 2.90 -27.53 1.48
N THR A 472 2.25 -28.66 1.75
CA THR A 472 0.80 -28.73 1.99
C THR A 472 0.49 -29.57 3.23
N TYR A 473 -0.58 -29.23 3.94
CA TYR A 473 -1.00 -29.90 5.17
C TYR A 473 -2.46 -30.34 5.10
N ALA A 474 -2.71 -31.60 5.44
CA ALA A 474 -4.06 -32.15 5.63
C ALA A 474 -4.05 -33.10 6.83
N GLY A 475 -5.08 -33.04 7.69
CA GLY A 475 -5.15 -33.83 8.93
C GLY A 475 -3.98 -33.59 9.90
N GLY A 476 -3.28 -32.46 9.77
CA GLY A 476 -2.06 -32.13 10.52
C GLY A 476 -0.77 -32.78 10.01
N ALA A 477 -0.78 -33.51 8.88
CA ALA A 477 0.41 -34.11 8.28
C ALA A 477 0.97 -33.24 7.15
N ARG A 478 2.28 -32.94 7.19
CA ARG A 478 3.00 -32.23 6.11
C ARG A 478 3.24 -33.16 4.92
N THR A 479 2.94 -32.66 3.72
CA THR A 479 3.27 -33.28 2.44
C THR A 479 3.84 -32.22 1.48
N TRP A 480 4.15 -32.60 0.24
CA TRP A 480 4.63 -31.69 -0.80
C TRP A 480 3.83 -31.91 -2.08
N SER A 481 3.22 -30.84 -2.60
CA SER A 481 2.50 -30.86 -3.87
C SER A 481 3.36 -30.35 -5.02
N SER A 482 3.19 -30.96 -6.20
CA SER A 482 3.84 -30.52 -7.46
C SER A 482 3.12 -31.03 -8.73
N GLY A 483 1.85 -31.44 -8.66
CA GLY A 483 1.17 -32.05 -9.82
C GLY A 483 -0.30 -32.48 -9.64
N SER A 484 -0.76 -32.79 -8.44
CA SER A 484 -2.16 -33.18 -8.21
C SER A 484 -3.05 -31.96 -7.92
N SER A 485 -4.28 -31.97 -8.43
CA SER A 485 -5.29 -30.99 -8.02
C SER A 485 -5.81 -31.28 -6.59
N LEU A 486 -6.07 -30.24 -5.81
CA LEU A 486 -6.47 -30.31 -4.40
C LEU A 486 -7.81 -29.57 -4.17
N PRO A 487 -8.89 -29.97 -4.86
CA PRO A 487 -10.16 -29.24 -4.84
C PRO A 487 -10.81 -29.26 -3.45
N TYR A 488 -11.40 -28.12 -3.08
CA TYR A 488 -12.16 -27.92 -1.85
C TYR A 488 -13.54 -27.32 -2.18
N PRO A 489 -14.55 -27.44 -1.29
CA PRO A 489 -15.87 -26.87 -1.54
C PRO A 489 -15.85 -25.35 -1.29
N ARG A 490 -16.11 -24.56 -2.34
CA ARG A 490 -16.34 -23.12 -2.18
C ARG A 490 -17.75 -22.87 -1.61
N GLU A 491 -17.81 -22.17 -0.48
CA GLU A 491 -19.07 -21.76 0.15
C GLU A 491 -19.86 -20.83 -0.79
N GLN A 492 -21.09 -21.22 -1.12
CA GLN A 492 -21.86 -20.61 -2.20
C GLN A 492 -22.25 -19.16 -1.93
N SER A 493 -22.43 -18.78 -0.66
CA SER A 493 -22.74 -17.40 -0.27
C SER A 493 -21.59 -16.41 -0.51
N LEU A 494 -20.35 -16.89 -0.70
CA LEU A 494 -19.17 -16.06 -0.96
C LEU A 494 -18.91 -15.80 -2.47
N LEU A 495 -19.72 -16.39 -3.36
CA LEU A 495 -19.45 -16.41 -4.80
C LEU A 495 -20.21 -15.32 -5.58
N GLY A 496 -19.55 -14.82 -6.62
CA GLY A 496 -20.09 -13.84 -7.56
C GLY A 496 -20.80 -14.48 -8.75
N ALA A 497 -21.04 -13.67 -9.79
CA ALA A 497 -21.57 -14.16 -11.06
C ALA A 497 -20.55 -15.08 -11.76
N ARG A 498 -21.04 -16.08 -12.50
CA ARG A 498 -20.19 -16.95 -13.32
C ARG A 498 -19.45 -16.14 -14.38
N VAL A 499 -18.20 -16.53 -14.65
CA VAL A 499 -17.33 -15.95 -15.68
C VAL A 499 -17.04 -17.02 -16.73
N ASP A 500 -17.30 -16.72 -18.00
CA ASP A 500 -17.06 -17.66 -19.09
C ASP A 500 -15.60 -18.10 -19.15
N GLY A 501 -15.36 -19.40 -19.13
CA GLY A 501 -14.02 -20.00 -19.04
C GLY A 501 -13.59 -20.42 -17.63
N LEU A 502 -14.32 -20.06 -16.57
CA LEU A 502 -14.11 -20.62 -15.24
C LEU A 502 -15.23 -21.62 -14.91
N ASP A 503 -14.86 -22.84 -14.51
CA ASP A 503 -15.86 -23.89 -14.25
C ASP A 503 -16.55 -23.67 -12.89
N ASN A 504 -15.84 -23.09 -11.92
CA ASN A 504 -16.40 -22.58 -10.66
C ASN A 504 -16.73 -21.09 -10.78
N ALA A 505 -17.78 -20.65 -10.08
CA ALA A 505 -18.01 -19.22 -9.90
C ALA A 505 -16.86 -18.59 -9.09
N PRO A 506 -16.39 -17.39 -9.47
CA PRO A 506 -15.35 -16.67 -8.74
C PRO A 506 -15.87 -16.20 -7.37
N TYR A 507 -14.96 -15.88 -6.46
CA TYR A 507 -15.31 -15.14 -5.25
C TYR A 507 -15.81 -13.74 -5.60
N PHE A 508 -16.88 -13.31 -4.94
CA PHE A 508 -17.55 -12.04 -5.22
C PHE A 508 -16.61 -10.84 -5.01
N GLU A 509 -16.65 -9.91 -5.96
CA GLU A 509 -15.88 -8.67 -5.93
C GLU A 509 -16.76 -7.47 -6.23
N ARG A 510 -16.42 -6.31 -5.65
CA ARG A 510 -17.09 -5.03 -5.91
C ARG A 510 -16.08 -3.90 -6.03
N LYS A 511 -15.98 -3.32 -7.22
CA LYS A 511 -15.23 -2.10 -7.49
C LYS A 511 -15.73 -0.91 -6.64
N LYS A 512 -14.82 -0.03 -6.23
CA LYS A 512 -15.12 1.22 -5.50
C LYS A 512 -16.13 2.07 -6.26
N ASN A 513 -17.21 2.45 -5.58
CA ASN A 513 -18.23 3.31 -6.16
C ASN A 513 -17.81 4.78 -6.08
N GLN A 514 -17.26 5.32 -7.16
CA GLN A 514 -16.83 6.72 -7.22
C GLN A 514 -17.99 7.73 -7.37
N TYR A 515 -19.26 7.26 -7.42
CA TYR A 515 -20.45 8.09 -7.62
C TYR A 515 -20.42 8.95 -8.89
N ALA A 516 -19.76 8.47 -9.94
CA ALA A 516 -19.51 9.24 -11.17
C ALA A 516 -20.80 9.65 -11.90
N ASP A 517 -21.87 8.87 -11.72
CA ASP A 517 -23.23 9.09 -12.23
C ASP A 517 -24.01 10.17 -11.47
N ARG A 518 -23.56 10.58 -10.28
CA ARG A 518 -24.26 11.56 -9.43
C ARG A 518 -23.82 13.00 -9.72
N PRO A 519 -24.76 13.95 -9.91
CA PRO A 519 -24.43 15.37 -9.99
C PRO A 519 -23.96 15.91 -8.63
N VAL A 520 -23.20 17.01 -8.64
CA VAL A 520 -22.70 17.67 -7.41
C VAL A 520 -23.82 18.04 -6.41
N GLY A 521 -25.05 18.28 -6.88
CA GLY A 521 -26.22 18.54 -6.04
C GLY A 521 -26.71 17.34 -5.20
N ASP A 522 -26.17 16.15 -5.43
CA ASP A 522 -26.40 14.96 -4.59
C ASP A 522 -25.35 14.78 -3.48
N PHE A 523 -24.44 15.74 -3.32
CA PHE A 523 -23.45 15.78 -2.25
C PHE A 523 -23.84 16.82 -1.19
N VAL A 524 -23.66 16.47 0.08
CA VAL A 524 -23.83 17.36 1.23
C VAL A 524 -22.55 17.36 2.06
N GLN A 525 -22.05 18.55 2.39
CA GLN A 525 -20.72 18.72 2.97
C GLN A 525 -20.81 18.95 4.47
N LEU A 526 -20.08 18.18 5.29
CA LEU A 526 -20.16 18.28 6.75
C LEU A 526 -19.86 19.69 7.28
N LYS A 527 -18.91 20.42 6.67
CA LYS A 527 -18.64 21.81 7.07
C LYS A 527 -19.75 22.79 6.69
N SER A 528 -20.51 22.50 5.63
CA SER A 528 -21.73 23.26 5.30
C SER A 528 -22.90 22.93 6.24
N LEU A 529 -22.89 21.74 6.85
CA LEU A 529 -23.90 21.30 7.82
C LEU A 529 -23.56 21.65 9.29
N GLY A 530 -22.42 22.29 9.53
CA GLY A 530 -22.08 22.91 10.81
C GLY A 530 -20.89 22.33 11.56
N ALA A 531 -20.36 21.18 11.12
CA ALA A 531 -19.10 20.64 11.65
C ALA A 531 -17.93 21.59 11.32
N ARG A 532 -16.86 21.57 12.14
CA ARG A 532 -15.67 22.40 11.95
C ARG A 532 -14.55 21.65 11.25
N GLY A 533 -14.26 20.41 11.66
CA GLY A 533 -13.10 19.67 11.18
C GLY A 533 -11.76 20.36 11.48
N ASP A 534 -11.71 21.13 12.58
CA ASP A 534 -10.59 22.01 12.97
C ASP A 534 -9.60 21.36 13.97
N GLY A 535 -9.80 20.08 14.31
CA GLY A 535 -8.94 19.33 15.22
C GLY A 535 -9.02 19.73 16.71
N VAL A 536 -10.02 20.54 17.09
CA VAL A 536 -10.22 21.02 18.47
C VAL A 536 -11.70 21.03 18.87
N THR A 537 -12.59 21.54 18.03
CA THR A 537 -14.03 21.62 18.26
C THR A 537 -14.66 20.23 18.27
N ASP A 538 -15.50 19.98 19.27
CA ASP A 538 -16.34 18.79 19.33
C ASP A 538 -17.42 18.85 18.24
N ASP A 539 -17.26 17.99 17.23
CA ASP A 539 -18.13 17.90 16.07
C ASP A 539 -19.18 16.77 16.20
N THR A 540 -19.19 16.00 17.31
CA THR A 540 -20.07 14.83 17.49
C THR A 540 -21.54 15.15 17.20
N ALA A 541 -22.08 16.24 17.76
CA ALA A 541 -23.49 16.59 17.60
C ALA A 541 -23.83 17.04 16.16
N ALA A 542 -22.94 17.82 15.52
CA ALA A 542 -23.15 18.28 14.15
C ALA A 542 -23.06 17.13 13.13
N ILE A 543 -22.14 16.19 13.35
CA ILE A 543 -21.99 15.01 12.50
C ILE A 543 -23.15 14.05 12.68
N GLN A 544 -23.59 13.79 13.92
CA GLN A 544 -24.78 12.94 14.15
C GLN A 544 -26.01 13.54 13.46
N GLN A 545 -26.26 14.85 13.59
CA GLN A 545 -27.36 15.51 12.90
C GLN A 545 -27.26 15.36 11.37
N ALA A 546 -26.07 15.58 10.79
CA ALA A 546 -25.85 15.42 9.36
C ALA A 546 -26.10 13.98 8.88
N PHE A 547 -25.70 12.99 9.68
CA PHE A 547 -25.94 11.57 9.41
C PHE A 547 -27.43 11.22 9.54
N ASP A 548 -28.13 11.71 10.57
CA ASP A 548 -29.57 11.48 10.77
C ASP A 548 -30.42 12.08 9.63
N GLU A 549 -30.03 13.26 9.11
CA GLU A 549 -30.75 13.96 8.05
C GLU A 549 -30.48 13.38 6.65
N TYR A 550 -29.24 12.97 6.35
CA TYR A 550 -28.80 12.60 5.00
C TYR A 550 -28.37 11.14 4.82
N GLY A 551 -28.28 10.35 5.89
CA GLY A 551 -27.80 8.96 5.90
C GLY A 551 -28.74 7.91 5.31
N ASN A 552 -29.85 8.31 4.68
CA ASN A 552 -30.80 7.40 4.02
C ASN A 552 -30.36 6.92 2.62
N GLY A 553 -29.14 7.27 2.19
CA GLY A 553 -28.53 6.87 0.91
C GLY A 553 -28.93 7.71 -0.32
N SER A 554 -29.90 8.61 -0.19
CA SER A 554 -30.32 9.53 -1.26
C SER A 554 -29.28 10.62 -1.57
N LYS A 555 -28.40 10.94 -0.61
CA LYS A 555 -27.27 11.86 -0.76
C LYS A 555 -25.95 11.16 -0.43
N VAL A 556 -24.86 11.71 -0.92
CA VAL A 556 -23.50 11.38 -0.50
C VAL A 556 -23.05 12.44 0.51
N ILE A 557 -22.71 11.99 1.71
CA ILE A 557 -22.19 12.84 2.78
C ILE A 557 -20.68 12.98 2.55
N PHE A 558 -20.28 14.14 2.05
CA PHE A 558 -18.91 14.50 1.80
C PHE A 558 -18.27 15.02 3.09
N VAL A 559 -17.25 14.31 3.56
CA VAL A 559 -16.42 14.71 4.70
C VAL A 559 -15.32 15.60 4.11
N ASP A 560 -15.47 16.92 4.25
CA ASP A 560 -14.45 17.88 3.81
C ASP A 560 -13.13 17.64 4.55
N ALA A 561 -11.98 17.91 3.91
CA ALA A 561 -10.70 17.60 4.53
C ALA A 561 -10.53 18.34 5.87
N GLY A 562 -10.11 17.61 6.90
CA GLY A 562 -10.03 18.13 8.25
C GLY A 562 -9.89 17.02 9.28
N THR A 563 -9.88 17.42 10.54
CA THR A 563 -9.93 16.50 11.68
C THR A 563 -11.12 16.84 12.55
N TYR A 564 -12.09 15.94 12.58
CA TYR A 564 -13.33 16.09 13.33
C TYR A 564 -13.18 15.40 14.67
N ILE A 565 -13.18 16.17 15.76
CA ILE A 565 -13.08 15.61 17.12
C ILE A 565 -14.44 15.04 17.50
N LEU A 566 -14.45 13.78 17.92
CA LEU A 566 -15.63 13.09 18.43
C LEU A 566 -15.43 12.83 19.93
N THR A 567 -16.38 13.29 20.76
CA THR A 567 -16.36 13.07 22.22
C THR A 567 -17.40 12.06 22.72
N ASP A 568 -18.27 11.58 21.82
CA ASP A 568 -19.22 10.49 22.04
C ASP A 568 -19.38 9.69 20.73
N THR A 569 -20.04 8.53 20.83
CA THR A 569 -20.40 7.66 19.72
C THR A 569 -21.25 8.40 18.70
N VAL A 570 -20.79 8.37 17.44
CA VAL A 570 -21.60 8.73 16.27
C VAL A 570 -22.10 7.43 15.62
N THR A 571 -23.41 7.35 15.39
CA THR A 571 -24.05 6.24 14.69
C THR A 571 -24.27 6.63 13.24
N ILE A 572 -23.60 5.91 12.33
CA ILE A 572 -23.76 5.98 10.88
C ILE A 572 -25.00 5.15 10.49
N PRO A 573 -26.01 5.74 9.83
CA PRO A 573 -27.17 4.99 9.37
C PRO A 573 -26.81 3.93 8.33
N LYS A 574 -27.55 2.83 8.37
CA LYS A 574 -27.29 1.60 7.60
C LYS A 574 -27.23 1.73 6.08
N ASP A 575 -27.70 2.85 5.51
CA ASP A 575 -27.75 3.12 4.06
C ASP A 575 -26.90 4.34 3.66
N ALA A 576 -26.15 4.92 4.60
CA ALA A 576 -25.38 6.15 4.37
C ALA A 576 -24.28 5.95 3.32
N LYS A 577 -24.07 6.97 2.48
CA LYS A 577 -22.96 7.04 1.53
C LYS A 577 -22.02 8.13 2.01
N ILE A 578 -20.80 7.77 2.43
CA ILE A 578 -19.83 8.68 3.05
C ILE A 578 -18.52 8.64 2.25
N HIS A 579 -18.03 9.81 1.84
CA HIS A 579 -16.80 9.95 1.06
C HIS A 579 -15.94 11.09 1.65
N GLY A 580 -14.69 10.81 1.98
CA GLY A 580 -13.75 11.80 2.49
C GLY A 580 -12.98 12.55 1.41
N GLU A 581 -12.54 13.76 1.72
CA GLU A 581 -11.58 14.52 0.93
C GLU A 581 -10.17 14.25 1.48
N ALA A 582 -9.27 13.71 0.64
CA ALA A 582 -7.84 13.56 0.93
C ALA A 582 -7.51 12.95 2.31
N TRP A 583 -8.14 11.81 2.66
CA TRP A 583 -8.02 11.13 3.96
C TRP A 583 -8.50 12.00 5.15
N SER A 584 -9.77 12.38 5.10
CA SER A 584 -10.43 13.12 6.18
C SER A 584 -10.53 12.30 7.46
N GLN A 585 -10.35 12.93 8.62
CA GLN A 585 -10.07 12.23 9.87
C GLN A 585 -11.21 12.35 10.89
N PHE A 586 -11.73 11.23 11.39
CA PHE A 586 -12.55 11.18 12.61
C PHE A 586 -11.66 10.78 13.80
N ALA A 587 -11.64 11.59 14.85
CA ALA A 587 -10.70 11.47 15.96
C ALA A 587 -11.41 11.34 17.31
N ALA A 588 -11.33 10.16 17.95
CA ALA A 588 -11.87 9.97 19.30
C ALA A 588 -11.07 10.77 20.33
N PHE A 589 -11.76 11.46 21.25
CA PHE A 589 -11.14 12.22 22.32
C PHE A 589 -12.06 12.36 23.55
N GLY A 590 -11.47 12.56 24.73
CA GLY A 590 -12.21 12.89 25.95
C GLY A 590 -12.68 11.69 26.79
N SER A 591 -13.31 11.99 27.93
CA SER A 591 -13.55 11.02 29.00
C SER A 591 -14.49 9.88 28.64
N SER A 592 -15.38 10.07 27.66
CA SER A 592 -16.25 9.01 27.12
C SER A 592 -15.47 7.81 26.55
N PHE A 593 -14.22 8.02 26.16
CA PHE A 593 -13.36 7.02 25.54
C PHE A 593 -12.16 6.63 26.43
N SER A 594 -12.03 7.16 27.65
CA SER A 594 -10.83 6.93 28.48
C SER A 594 -10.87 5.66 29.33
N ASP A 595 -12.05 5.08 29.59
CA ASP A 595 -12.17 3.90 30.45
C ASP A 595 -12.05 2.59 29.68
N ALA A 596 -10.86 1.96 29.76
CA ALA A 596 -10.60 0.67 29.13
C ALA A 596 -11.48 -0.48 29.67
N ASN A 597 -12.09 -0.34 30.86
CA ASN A 597 -12.98 -1.37 31.44
C ASN A 597 -14.41 -1.29 30.90
N ASN A 598 -14.81 -0.14 30.35
CA ASN A 598 -16.12 0.11 29.78
C ASN A 598 -15.95 0.71 28.38
N PRO A 599 -15.51 -0.08 27.38
CA PRO A 599 -15.17 0.46 26.07
C PRO A 599 -16.37 1.11 25.38
N ARG A 600 -16.10 2.15 24.60
CA ARG A 600 -17.12 2.93 23.89
C ARG A 600 -16.77 3.10 22.43
N VAL A 601 -17.75 2.83 21.59
CA VAL A 601 -17.66 2.96 20.13
C VAL A 601 -17.54 4.42 19.71
N MET A 602 -16.59 4.75 18.84
CA MET A 602 -16.51 6.05 18.17
C MET A 602 -17.48 6.09 16.98
N LEU A 603 -17.32 5.19 16.00
CA LEU A 603 -18.24 5.07 14.86
C LEU A 603 -19.01 3.74 14.92
N ARG A 604 -20.33 3.83 15.12
CA ARG A 604 -21.24 2.68 15.05
C ARG A 604 -21.87 2.62 13.66
N VAL A 605 -21.57 1.59 12.88
CA VAL A 605 -22.08 1.41 11.50
C VAL A 605 -23.34 0.55 11.51
N GLY A 606 -24.49 1.21 11.47
CA GLY A 606 -25.82 0.63 11.69
C GLY A 606 -26.04 0.17 13.13
N ASN A 607 -27.30 -0.12 13.47
CA ASN A 607 -27.65 -0.80 14.72
C ASN A 607 -27.59 -2.31 14.52
N ARG A 608 -27.50 -3.07 15.61
CA ARG A 608 -27.60 -4.53 15.57
C ARG A 608 -28.95 -4.94 14.94
N GLY A 609 -28.89 -5.86 13.97
CA GLY A 609 -30.05 -6.31 13.19
C GLY A 609 -30.41 -5.43 11.99
N ASP A 610 -29.75 -4.29 11.78
CA ASP A 610 -29.96 -3.48 10.57
C ASP A 610 -29.51 -4.23 9.32
N VAL A 611 -30.34 -4.18 8.28
CA VAL A 611 -29.99 -4.60 6.91
C VAL A 611 -29.99 -3.35 6.04
N GLY A 612 -28.89 -3.12 5.31
CA GLY A 612 -28.69 -1.89 4.56
C GLY A 612 -27.54 -1.93 3.55
N THR A 613 -27.18 -0.75 3.05
CA THR A 613 -26.30 -0.53 1.90
C THR A 613 -25.17 0.48 2.16
N VAL A 614 -24.73 0.67 3.41
CA VAL A 614 -23.72 1.68 3.76
C VAL A 614 -22.44 1.62 2.90
N GLU A 615 -21.88 2.75 2.51
CA GLU A 615 -20.61 2.84 1.78
C GLU A 615 -19.71 3.90 2.44
N LEU A 616 -18.50 3.53 2.88
CA LEU A 616 -17.51 4.43 3.47
C LEU A 616 -16.24 4.49 2.60
N GLN A 617 -15.75 5.69 2.29
CA GLN A 617 -14.59 5.85 1.39
C GLN A 617 -13.65 6.99 1.79
N ASP A 618 -12.34 6.81 1.60
CA ASP A 618 -11.30 7.86 1.70
C ASP A 618 -11.21 8.53 3.10
N LEU A 619 -11.23 7.73 4.17
CA LEU A 619 -11.27 8.18 5.57
C LEU A 619 -10.09 7.66 6.41
N ILE A 620 -9.77 8.41 7.48
CA ILE A 620 -8.89 7.97 8.56
C ILE A 620 -9.67 7.96 9.88
N LEU A 621 -9.56 6.86 10.61
CA LEU A 621 -9.99 6.74 12.00
C LEU A 621 -8.76 6.93 12.89
N THR A 622 -8.83 7.83 13.86
CA THR A 622 -7.70 8.12 14.74
C THR A 622 -8.18 8.42 16.15
N THR A 623 -7.23 8.66 17.05
CA THR A 623 -7.51 9.05 18.43
C THR A 623 -6.57 10.17 18.84
N LYS A 624 -6.99 10.94 19.83
CA LYS A 624 -6.16 11.90 20.54
C LYS A 624 -5.97 11.37 21.97
N GLY A 625 -4.72 11.22 22.40
CA GLY A 625 -4.29 10.31 23.47
C GLY A 625 -5.07 10.36 24.81
N GLY A 626 -4.99 9.25 25.56
CA GLY A 626 -5.77 9.01 26.79
C GLY A 626 -7.13 8.34 26.55
N THR A 627 -7.26 7.60 25.46
CA THR A 627 -8.50 7.04 24.90
C THR A 627 -8.54 5.51 24.97
N ALA A 628 -8.02 4.94 26.06
CA ALA A 628 -7.86 3.50 26.28
C ALA A 628 -9.14 2.65 26.15
N GLY A 629 -10.32 3.26 26.27
CA GLY A 629 -11.63 2.64 26.05
C GLY A 629 -12.21 2.81 24.65
N ALA A 630 -11.56 3.51 23.72
CA ALA A 630 -12.08 3.70 22.37
C ALA A 630 -12.20 2.37 21.61
N VAL A 631 -13.37 2.14 21.00
CA VAL A 631 -13.57 1.17 19.92
C VAL A 631 -13.76 1.99 18.64
N LEU A 632 -12.78 2.03 17.73
CA LEU A 632 -12.79 3.02 16.64
C LEU A 632 -13.98 2.79 15.68
N MET A 633 -14.28 1.54 15.34
CA MET A 633 -15.44 1.16 14.53
C MET A 633 -16.12 -0.11 15.04
N GLU A 634 -17.44 -0.05 15.23
CA GLU A 634 -18.33 -1.22 15.44
C GLU A 634 -19.21 -1.36 14.20
N TRP A 635 -19.05 -2.45 13.46
CA TRP A 635 -19.81 -2.75 12.25
C TRP A 635 -20.94 -3.74 12.58
N ASN A 636 -22.17 -3.24 12.59
CA ASN A 636 -23.38 -4.02 12.93
C ASN A 636 -24.25 -4.36 11.73
N VAL A 637 -24.23 -3.51 10.70
CA VAL A 637 -25.10 -3.66 9.54
C VAL A 637 -24.79 -4.95 8.77
N ARG A 638 -25.85 -5.66 8.39
CA ARG A 638 -25.80 -6.74 7.41
C ARG A 638 -26.02 -6.17 6.01
N ALA A 639 -25.17 -6.53 5.07
CA ALA A 639 -25.32 -6.13 3.68
C ALA A 639 -26.65 -6.64 3.09
N ALA A 640 -27.43 -5.75 2.46
CA ALA A 640 -28.71 -6.11 1.83
C ALA A 640 -28.56 -7.04 0.61
N SER A 641 -27.38 -7.06 -0.01
CA SER A 641 -26.91 -8.00 -1.03
C SER A 641 -25.37 -8.09 -0.94
N PRO A 642 -24.70 -9.04 -1.62
CA PRO A 642 -23.24 -9.14 -1.62
C PRO A 642 -22.56 -7.78 -1.89
N GLY A 643 -21.64 -7.40 -1.00
CA GLY A 643 -20.93 -6.12 -1.01
C GLY A 643 -21.79 -4.85 -0.95
N ALA A 644 -23.07 -4.92 -0.58
CA ALA A 644 -23.93 -3.72 -0.49
C ALA A 644 -23.52 -2.80 0.66
N ALA A 645 -23.12 -3.37 1.80
CA ALA A 645 -22.48 -2.67 2.90
C ALA A 645 -20.95 -2.82 2.73
N ALA A 646 -20.20 -1.73 2.60
CA ALA A 646 -18.81 -1.79 2.16
C ALA A 646 -17.94 -0.59 2.55
N LEU A 647 -16.61 -0.79 2.52
CA LEU A 647 -15.62 0.29 2.59
C LEU A 647 -14.45 0.11 1.61
N TRP A 648 -13.88 1.24 1.16
CA TRP A 648 -12.67 1.31 0.32
C TRP A 648 -11.77 2.45 0.77
N ASP A 649 -10.46 2.21 0.93
CA ASP A 649 -9.50 3.24 1.37
C ASP A 649 -9.92 3.94 2.69
N VAL A 650 -10.44 3.14 3.62
CA VAL A 650 -10.71 3.56 5.00
C VAL A 650 -9.67 2.89 5.88
N HIS A 651 -8.87 3.70 6.57
CA HIS A 651 -7.74 3.22 7.38
C HIS A 651 -7.89 3.72 8.82
N ALA A 652 -7.20 3.09 9.77
CA ALA A 652 -7.03 3.58 11.12
C ALA A 652 -5.54 3.88 11.38
N ARG A 653 -5.26 5.07 11.92
CA ARG A 653 -3.90 5.52 12.28
C ARG A 653 -3.91 5.96 13.74
N ILE A 654 -3.45 5.12 14.65
CA ILE A 654 -3.51 5.38 16.09
C ILE A 654 -2.13 5.84 16.59
N GLY A 655 -1.97 7.16 16.71
CA GLY A 655 -0.71 7.80 17.10
C GLY A 655 0.25 8.03 15.93
N GLY A 656 1.52 8.29 16.26
CA GLY A 656 2.60 8.47 15.27
C GLY A 656 2.50 9.73 14.42
N ALA A 657 1.49 10.59 14.64
CA ALA A 657 1.21 11.76 13.82
C ALA A 657 0.95 13.01 14.67
N THR A 658 1.21 14.18 14.10
CA THR A 658 1.06 15.48 14.74
C THR A 658 -0.39 15.72 15.16
N GLY A 659 -0.59 16.24 16.37
CA GLY A 659 -1.92 16.54 16.92
C GLY A 659 -2.63 15.37 17.61
N THR A 660 -2.13 14.13 17.46
CA THR A 660 -2.64 12.95 18.19
C THR A 660 -2.29 12.94 19.67
N SER A 661 -1.29 13.72 20.12
CA SER A 661 -0.71 13.62 21.48
C SER A 661 -0.21 12.20 21.84
N LEU A 662 0.19 11.46 20.80
CA LEU A 662 0.73 10.11 20.83
C LEU A 662 1.95 10.07 19.91
N THR A 663 2.91 10.97 20.14
CA THR A 663 4.17 11.10 19.39
C THR A 663 5.33 10.54 20.22
N PRO A 664 6.58 10.47 19.69
CA PRO A 664 7.76 10.18 20.51
C PRO A 664 7.94 11.12 21.72
N SER A 665 7.37 12.33 21.72
CA SER A 665 7.43 13.23 22.88
C SER A 665 6.59 12.74 24.07
N GLU A 666 5.41 12.16 23.82
CA GLU A 666 4.54 11.64 24.89
C GLU A 666 4.77 10.14 25.15
N CYS A 667 5.06 9.39 24.09
CA CYS A 667 5.04 7.93 24.05
C CYS A 667 6.31 7.32 23.45
N PRO A 668 7.54 7.78 23.77
CA PRO A 668 8.79 7.33 23.14
C PRO A 668 9.00 5.81 23.27
N ALA A 669 9.76 5.21 22.36
CA ALA A 669 10.13 3.80 22.42
C ALA A 669 10.75 3.42 23.78
N ARG A 670 10.10 2.52 24.52
CA ARG A 670 10.61 1.98 25.80
C ARG A 670 11.15 0.56 25.63
N ARG A 671 12.27 0.28 26.30
CA ARG A 671 12.94 -1.04 26.30
C ARG A 671 12.96 -1.72 27.67
N ASP A 672 12.42 -1.06 28.69
CA ASP A 672 12.54 -1.43 30.11
C ASP A 672 11.33 -0.99 30.96
N ALA A 673 10.37 -0.27 30.38
CA ALA A 673 9.24 0.35 31.08
C ALA A 673 8.00 0.43 30.19
N ILE A 674 6.84 0.67 30.82
CA ILE A 674 5.59 0.98 30.10
C ILE A 674 5.41 2.50 30.09
N ASN A 675 5.02 3.08 28.96
CA ASN A 675 4.66 4.49 28.90
C ASN A 675 3.39 4.81 29.72
N PRO A 676 3.14 6.09 30.08
CA PRO A 676 1.98 6.48 30.88
C PRO A 676 0.65 6.08 30.23
N SER A 677 -0.44 6.07 31.01
CA SER A 677 -1.78 5.71 30.51
C SER A 677 -2.31 6.64 29.41
N SER A 678 -1.74 7.82 29.21
CA SER A 678 -2.01 8.68 28.04
C SER A 678 -1.64 8.01 26.71
N CYS A 679 -0.70 7.05 26.72
CA CYS A 679 -0.28 6.27 25.56
C CYS A 679 -1.14 5.02 25.32
N GLN A 680 -2.11 4.73 26.20
CA GLN A 680 -3.17 3.77 25.92
C GLN A 680 -4.25 4.45 25.07
N ALA A 681 -4.37 4.02 23.82
CA ALA A 681 -5.03 4.79 22.77
C ALA A 681 -6.32 4.14 22.24
N ALA A 682 -6.50 2.83 22.37
CA ALA A 682 -7.76 2.16 22.04
C ALA A 682 -7.90 0.77 22.69
N SER A 683 -9.15 0.35 22.87
CA SER A 683 -9.54 -1.00 23.33
C SER A 683 -9.71 -1.99 22.17
N LEU A 684 -10.15 -1.51 21.00
CA LEU A 684 -10.31 -2.29 19.77
C LEU A 684 -10.34 -1.33 18.56
N ILE A 685 -9.71 -1.69 17.43
CA ILE A 685 -9.80 -0.86 16.22
C ILE A 685 -11.11 -1.15 15.49
N LEU A 686 -11.40 -2.41 15.18
CA LEU A 686 -12.57 -2.81 14.39
C LEU A 686 -13.29 -4.04 14.98
N HIS A 687 -14.60 -3.95 15.16
CA HIS A 687 -15.48 -5.07 15.54
C HIS A 687 -16.49 -5.35 14.42
N LEU A 688 -16.42 -6.52 13.80
CA LEU A 688 -17.50 -7.06 12.96
C LEU A 688 -18.37 -7.98 13.82
N THR A 689 -19.57 -7.51 14.18
CA THR A 689 -20.45 -8.22 15.12
C THR A 689 -21.15 -9.43 14.47
N PRO A 690 -21.71 -10.38 15.24
CA PRO A 690 -22.14 -11.68 14.72
C PRO A 690 -23.20 -11.66 13.60
N GLU A 691 -24.03 -10.62 13.58
CA GLU A 691 -25.14 -10.45 12.62
C GLU A 691 -24.77 -9.63 11.38
N ALA A 692 -23.60 -8.99 11.42
CA ALA A 692 -23.17 -8.06 10.40
C ALA A 692 -22.64 -8.77 9.14
N SER A 693 -22.41 -8.00 8.07
CA SER A 693 -21.57 -8.42 6.95
C SER A 693 -21.10 -7.22 6.15
N GLY A 694 -20.04 -7.39 5.36
CA GLY A 694 -19.59 -6.34 4.47
C GLY A 694 -18.49 -6.74 3.49
N TYR A 695 -18.03 -5.74 2.74
CA TYR A 695 -16.94 -5.84 1.79
C TYR A 695 -15.90 -4.76 2.12
N PHE A 696 -14.69 -5.18 2.46
CA PHE A 696 -13.64 -4.31 3.00
C PHE A 696 -12.44 -4.36 2.05
N GLU A 697 -12.11 -3.27 1.36
CA GLU A 697 -11.02 -3.22 0.36
C GLU A 697 -10.00 -2.12 0.69
N ASN A 698 -8.70 -2.45 0.64
CA ASN A 698 -7.59 -1.55 1.00
C ASN A 698 -7.76 -0.88 2.38
N MET A 699 -7.92 -1.71 3.42
CA MET A 699 -8.09 -1.26 4.80
C MET A 699 -6.80 -1.50 5.59
N TRP A 700 -6.23 -0.46 6.19
CA TRP A 700 -5.01 -0.56 7.00
C TRP A 700 -5.30 -0.09 8.42
N LEU A 701 -5.02 -0.92 9.43
CA LEU A 701 -5.37 -0.69 10.82
C LEU A 701 -4.08 -0.68 11.66
N TRP A 702 -3.46 0.49 11.77
CA TRP A 702 -2.10 0.66 12.27
C TRP A 702 -2.08 1.39 13.62
N ALA A 703 -1.60 0.71 14.65
CA ALA A 703 -1.15 1.34 15.89
C ALA A 703 0.32 1.76 15.73
N ALA A 704 0.65 3.03 15.93
CA ALA A 704 1.90 3.57 15.43
C ALA A 704 3.17 2.97 16.07
N ASP A 705 4.05 2.42 15.23
CA ASP A 705 5.39 1.96 15.58
C ASP A 705 6.46 3.06 15.44
N HIS A 706 6.25 4.03 14.53
CA HIS A 706 7.13 5.18 14.31
C HIS A 706 6.37 6.50 14.03
N MET A 707 7.09 7.63 14.09
CA MET A 707 6.57 8.96 13.74
C MET A 707 6.53 9.15 12.21
N ILE A 708 5.33 9.34 11.65
CA ILE A 708 5.12 9.54 10.20
C ILE A 708 5.28 10.99 9.74
N ASP A 709 4.98 11.98 10.59
CA ASP A 709 5.23 13.37 10.19
C ASP A 709 6.68 13.73 10.47
N ASP A 710 7.44 13.94 9.41
CA ASP A 710 8.77 14.49 9.51
C ASP A 710 8.71 15.89 10.17
N PRO A 711 9.41 16.14 11.30
CA PRO A 711 9.48 17.46 11.91
C PRO A 711 10.17 18.53 11.04
N ASP A 712 11.08 18.17 10.14
CA ASP A 712 11.74 19.12 9.22
C ASP A 712 11.65 18.66 7.76
N LEU A 713 10.91 19.40 6.95
CA LEU A 713 10.71 19.12 5.52
C LEU A 713 11.94 19.41 4.64
N ASN A 714 13.11 19.67 5.25
CA ASN A 714 14.36 20.03 4.59
C ASN A 714 15.54 19.11 4.97
N ASP A 715 15.33 18.04 5.75
CA ASP A 715 16.35 17.06 6.12
C ASP A 715 15.99 15.65 5.59
N ALA A 716 16.79 15.15 4.65
CA ALA A 716 16.60 13.82 4.06
C ALA A 716 17.01 12.66 4.99
N TYR A 717 17.65 12.94 6.13
CA TYR A 717 18.21 11.93 7.04
C TYR A 717 17.48 11.85 8.38
N ASN A 718 16.23 12.29 8.44
CA ASN A 718 15.39 12.10 9.62
C ASN A 718 15.19 10.60 9.92
N ASN A 719 15.28 10.23 11.19
CA ASN A 719 15.31 8.84 11.65
C ASN A 719 13.94 8.16 11.79
N MET A 720 12.82 8.85 11.51
CA MET A 720 11.45 8.36 11.71
C MET A 720 11.29 7.73 13.11
N GLU A 721 11.47 8.55 14.16
CA GLU A 721 11.64 8.06 15.53
C GLU A 721 10.54 7.09 16.00
N GLN A 722 10.98 5.91 16.48
CA GLN A 722 10.11 4.86 17.00
C GLN A 722 9.40 5.27 18.31
N LEU A 723 8.16 4.80 18.49
CA LEU A 723 7.34 5.08 19.67
C LEU A 723 6.64 3.81 20.20
N SER A 724 6.12 3.87 21.43
CA SER A 724 5.30 2.80 22.03
C SER A 724 3.91 3.33 22.38
N VAL A 725 2.97 3.14 21.45
CA VAL A 725 1.52 3.37 21.64
C VAL A 725 0.83 2.02 21.90
N TYR A 726 -0.15 2.01 22.79
CA TYR A 726 -0.83 0.77 23.20
C TYR A 726 -2.28 0.75 22.71
N VAL A 727 -2.58 -0.17 21.79
CA VAL A 727 -3.94 -0.53 21.37
C VAL A 727 -4.17 -1.98 21.74
N ALA A 728 -5.22 -2.31 22.49
CA ALA A 728 -5.37 -3.67 23.01
C ALA A 728 -5.60 -4.70 21.89
N ARG A 729 -6.41 -4.39 20.86
CA ARG A 729 -6.88 -5.35 19.85
C ARG A 729 -6.99 -4.69 18.47
N GLY A 730 -6.59 -5.41 17.42
CA GLY A 730 -6.76 -4.99 16.03
C GLY A 730 -8.21 -5.18 15.55
N VAL A 731 -8.50 -6.37 15.02
CA VAL A 731 -9.80 -6.73 14.45
C VAL A 731 -10.41 -7.93 15.17
N LEU A 732 -11.65 -7.79 15.62
CA LEU A 732 -12.50 -8.90 16.05
C LEU A 732 -13.58 -9.16 14.99
N ILE A 733 -13.63 -10.39 14.47
CA ILE A 733 -14.58 -10.83 13.44
C ILE A 733 -15.41 -11.98 14.02
N GLU A 734 -16.69 -11.71 14.26
CA GLU A 734 -17.68 -12.70 14.69
C GLU A 734 -18.77 -12.93 13.62
N SER A 735 -18.73 -12.16 12.53
CA SER A 735 -19.69 -12.24 11.41
C SER A 735 -19.96 -13.68 10.98
N THR A 736 -21.24 -14.03 10.86
CA THR A 736 -21.71 -15.32 10.37
C THR A 736 -22.30 -15.26 8.96
N THR A 737 -22.34 -14.08 8.35
CA THR A 737 -22.89 -13.83 7.01
C THR A 737 -21.76 -13.50 6.03
N ALA A 738 -21.92 -13.92 4.77
CA ALA A 738 -20.96 -13.72 3.68
C ALA A 738 -20.27 -12.34 3.73
N THR A 739 -18.95 -12.35 3.99
CA THR A 739 -18.13 -11.16 4.21
C THR A 739 -16.78 -11.34 3.51
N TRP A 740 -16.26 -10.25 2.93
CA TRP A 740 -15.03 -10.27 2.14
C TRP A 740 -14.05 -9.19 2.61
N LEU A 741 -12.77 -9.56 2.75
CA LEU A 741 -11.69 -8.64 3.11
C LEU A 741 -10.55 -8.74 2.08
N TYR A 742 -10.32 -7.66 1.33
CA TYR A 742 -9.38 -7.59 0.21
C TYR A 742 -8.23 -6.61 0.48
N GLY A 743 -7.00 -7.14 0.53
CA GLY A 743 -5.78 -6.39 0.85
C GLY A 743 -5.92 -5.61 2.15
N THR A 744 -6.14 -6.32 3.26
CA THR A 744 -6.33 -5.70 4.58
C THR A 744 -5.14 -5.97 5.49
N ALA A 745 -4.67 -4.95 6.19
CA ALA A 745 -3.56 -5.07 7.15
C ALA A 745 -4.02 -4.60 8.54
N SER A 746 -3.58 -5.31 9.58
CA SER A 746 -3.76 -4.91 10.98
C SER A 746 -2.45 -5.15 11.71
N GLU A 747 -1.94 -4.15 12.41
CA GLU A 747 -0.58 -4.17 12.94
C GLU A 747 -0.49 -3.54 14.34
N HIS A 748 0.48 -4.05 15.10
CA HIS A 748 1.00 -3.51 16.35
C HIS A 748 -0.02 -3.38 17.50
N SER A 749 -1.11 -4.14 17.48
CA SER A 749 -2.02 -4.30 18.62
C SER A 749 -1.49 -5.31 19.63
N VAL A 750 -1.72 -5.06 20.93
CA VAL A 750 -1.10 -5.80 22.06
C VAL A 750 -1.55 -7.27 22.12
N PHE A 751 -2.84 -7.57 21.88
CA PHE A 751 -3.37 -8.93 22.06
C PHE A 751 -3.28 -9.76 20.77
N TYR A 752 -3.88 -9.22 19.71
CA TYR A 752 -3.99 -9.86 18.41
C TYR A 752 -4.21 -8.83 17.31
N GLN A 753 -3.79 -9.16 16.09
CA GLN A 753 -4.08 -8.37 14.91
C GLN A 753 -5.43 -8.77 14.30
N TYR A 754 -5.67 -10.06 14.07
CA TYR A 754 -6.98 -10.59 13.67
C TYR A 754 -7.46 -11.70 14.62
N ASN A 755 -8.74 -11.65 15.00
CA ASN A 755 -9.40 -12.71 15.77
C ASN A 755 -10.75 -13.07 15.14
N PHE A 756 -10.81 -14.23 14.50
CA PHE A 756 -12.03 -14.85 13.99
C PHE A 756 -12.60 -15.77 15.07
N HIS A 757 -13.78 -15.41 15.60
CA HIS A 757 -14.39 -16.13 16.72
C HIS A 757 -15.85 -16.49 16.43
N GLY A 758 -16.13 -17.79 16.28
CA GLY A 758 -17.46 -18.28 15.88
C GLY A 758 -17.90 -17.85 14.48
N ALA A 759 -17.01 -17.16 13.74
CA ALA A 759 -17.29 -16.57 12.44
C ALA A 759 -17.61 -17.62 11.38
N ARG A 760 -18.42 -17.23 10.39
CA ARG A 760 -18.79 -18.10 9.28
C ARG A 760 -18.86 -17.36 7.96
N ASN A 761 -18.52 -18.07 6.89
CA ASN A 761 -18.68 -17.59 5.51
C ASN A 761 -17.84 -16.32 5.27
N ILE A 762 -16.51 -16.44 5.46
CA ILE A 762 -15.56 -15.35 5.26
C ILE A 762 -14.58 -15.73 4.15
N PHE A 763 -14.36 -14.82 3.21
CA PHE A 763 -13.26 -14.88 2.25
C PHE A 763 -12.29 -13.73 2.48
N THR A 764 -10.98 -13.98 2.44
CA THR A 764 -10.01 -12.87 2.51
C THR A 764 -8.69 -13.15 1.78
N THR A 765 -8.14 -12.11 1.16
CA THR A 765 -6.82 -12.15 0.51
C THR A 765 -6.28 -10.74 0.16
N MET A 766 -4.99 -10.43 0.30
CA MET A 766 -4.08 -10.97 1.33
C MET A 766 -4.39 -10.27 2.66
N ILE A 767 -4.26 -10.98 3.79
CA ILE A 767 -4.12 -10.32 5.11
C ILE A 767 -2.65 -10.14 5.48
N GLN A 768 -2.30 -8.98 6.04
CA GLN A 768 -0.94 -8.70 6.50
C GLN A 768 -0.93 -8.27 7.99
N THR A 769 0.07 -8.73 8.76
CA THR A 769 0.19 -8.45 10.20
C THR A 769 1.63 -8.35 10.71
N GLU A 770 1.85 -7.44 11.66
CA GLU A 770 3.03 -7.39 12.53
C GLU A 770 2.63 -7.20 14.01
N PRO A 771 3.35 -7.78 14.99
CA PRO A 771 3.20 -7.44 16.41
C PRO A 771 3.86 -6.08 16.73
N PRO A 772 3.57 -5.47 17.89
CA PRO A 772 4.19 -4.22 18.29
C PRO A 772 5.66 -4.41 18.70
N TYR A 773 6.58 -3.62 18.13
CA TYR A 773 8.03 -3.81 18.28
C TYR A 773 8.59 -3.75 19.72
N TYR A 774 7.83 -3.18 20.66
CA TYR A 774 8.20 -3.14 22.08
C TYR A 774 8.07 -4.49 22.78
N GLN A 775 7.18 -5.38 22.30
CA GLN A 775 7.03 -6.71 22.89
C GLN A 775 8.36 -7.50 22.75
N PRO A 776 8.71 -8.35 23.74
CA PRO A 776 7.95 -8.74 24.92
C PRO A 776 8.17 -7.78 26.13
N THR A 777 8.48 -6.50 25.91
CA THR A 777 8.71 -5.49 26.97
C THR A 777 7.84 -4.23 26.80
N PRO A 778 6.61 -4.20 27.35
CA PRO A 778 5.97 -5.26 28.14
C PRO A 778 5.41 -6.38 27.27
N ARG A 779 5.33 -7.59 27.83
CA ARG A 779 4.66 -8.74 27.20
C ARG A 779 3.14 -8.57 27.25
N PRO A 780 2.38 -9.16 26.31
CA PRO A 780 0.93 -9.22 26.44
C PRO A 780 0.54 -9.99 27.73
N PRO A 781 -0.55 -9.60 28.42
CA PRO A 781 -1.55 -8.60 28.02
C PRO A 781 -1.24 -7.17 28.46
N ALA A 782 -0.06 -6.89 29.02
CA ALA A 782 0.22 -5.56 29.57
C ALA A 782 0.31 -4.50 28.44
N PRO A 783 -0.24 -3.28 28.65
CA PRO A 783 -0.73 -2.73 29.91
C PRO A 783 -2.25 -2.92 30.17
N PHE A 784 -2.89 -3.85 29.48
CA PHE A 784 -4.33 -4.10 29.49
C PHE A 784 -4.74 -5.35 30.30
N ASP A 785 -3.96 -5.72 31.32
CA ASP A 785 -4.13 -6.97 32.10
C ASP A 785 -5.53 -7.15 32.69
N ARG A 786 -6.19 -6.05 33.07
CA ARG A 786 -7.55 -6.06 33.66
C ARG A 786 -8.66 -6.11 32.63
N GLN A 787 -8.32 -5.93 31.35
CA GLN A 787 -9.26 -5.84 30.22
C GLN A 787 -9.30 -7.14 29.40
N VAL A 788 -8.51 -8.16 29.75
CA VAL A 788 -8.62 -9.51 29.20
C VAL A 788 -10.00 -10.09 29.54
N GLY A 789 -10.73 -10.54 28.53
CA GLY A 789 -12.07 -11.11 28.68
C GLY A 789 -13.22 -10.09 28.63
N ILE A 790 -12.93 -8.82 28.29
CA ILE A 790 -13.98 -7.86 27.87
C ILE A 790 -14.69 -8.38 26.62
N TYR A 791 -13.94 -8.97 25.70
CA TYR A 791 -14.50 -9.80 24.64
C TYR A 791 -14.23 -11.26 25.02
N ALA A 792 -15.25 -12.11 24.95
CA ALA A 792 -15.14 -13.52 25.37
C ALA A 792 -14.13 -14.33 24.53
N SER A 793 -13.76 -13.81 23.36
CA SER A 793 -12.78 -14.33 22.42
C SER A 793 -11.32 -13.95 22.72
N ASP A 794 -11.06 -13.12 23.74
CA ASP A 794 -9.70 -12.71 24.11
C ASP A 794 -8.85 -13.93 24.54
N PRO A 795 -7.56 -13.99 24.16
CA PRO A 795 -6.66 -15.01 24.70
C PRO A 795 -6.57 -14.90 26.22
N SER A 796 -6.52 -16.05 26.90
CA SER A 796 -6.60 -16.08 28.36
C SER A 796 -5.35 -15.61 29.11
N TYR A 797 -4.24 -15.36 28.39
CA TYR A 797 -2.91 -14.95 28.89
C TYR A 797 -2.53 -15.53 30.26
N ARG A 798 -2.69 -16.84 30.45
CA ARG A 798 -2.34 -17.52 31.72
C ARG A 798 -0.84 -17.61 31.96
N CYS A 799 -0.02 -17.39 30.92
CA CYS A 799 1.43 -17.29 30.95
C CYS A 799 2.11 -18.40 31.77
N THR A 800 1.70 -19.64 31.51
CA THR A 800 2.22 -20.84 32.19
C THR A 800 3.64 -21.22 31.74
N GLY A 801 4.21 -20.50 30.79
CA GLY A 801 5.54 -20.76 30.22
C GLY A 801 5.50 -21.79 29.09
N GLY A 802 4.34 -21.99 28.47
CA GLY A 802 4.19 -22.86 27.30
C GLY A 802 4.69 -22.16 26.02
N ASP A 803 4.73 -22.90 24.92
CA ASP A 803 5.09 -22.31 23.62
C ASP A 803 3.90 -21.70 22.87
N PHE A 804 2.68 -22.03 23.31
CA PHE A 804 1.41 -21.65 22.67
C PHE A 804 0.47 -20.91 23.64
N ASP A 805 1.00 -20.29 24.70
CA ASP A 805 0.18 -19.50 25.65
C ASP A 805 0.04 -18.02 25.26
N GLY A 806 0.77 -17.58 24.22
CA GLY A 806 0.71 -16.23 23.65
C GLY A 806 1.24 -15.13 24.57
N CYS A 807 2.04 -15.47 25.58
CA CYS A 807 2.55 -14.53 26.58
C CYS A 807 3.96 -13.99 26.28
N ASP A 808 4.47 -14.23 25.09
CA ASP A 808 5.64 -13.58 24.51
C ASP A 808 5.19 -12.37 23.66
N GLU A 809 4.36 -12.62 22.65
CA GLU A 809 4.05 -11.69 21.56
C GLU A 809 2.57 -11.74 21.16
N ALA A 810 2.06 -10.67 20.55
CA ALA A 810 0.70 -10.57 20.05
C ALA A 810 0.43 -11.60 18.94
N TRP A 811 -0.74 -12.23 18.95
CA TRP A 811 -1.12 -13.17 17.89
C TRP A 811 -1.28 -12.44 16.54
N ALA A 812 -0.72 -12.98 15.47
CA ALA A 812 -1.02 -12.50 14.12
C ALA A 812 -2.50 -12.77 13.81
N VAL A 813 -2.90 -14.04 13.92
CA VAL A 813 -4.27 -14.47 13.61
C VAL A 813 -4.75 -15.55 14.59
N ILE A 814 -5.97 -15.38 15.09
CA ILE A 814 -6.70 -16.38 15.87
C ILE A 814 -7.91 -16.83 15.05
N ILE A 815 -8.14 -18.14 14.94
CA ILE A 815 -9.36 -18.72 14.35
C ILE A 815 -9.89 -19.79 15.30
N THR A 816 -11.00 -19.50 15.98
CA THR A 816 -11.61 -20.40 16.98
C THR A 816 -13.11 -20.60 16.72
N GLY A 817 -13.57 -21.85 16.68
CA GLY A 817 -15.00 -22.17 16.53
C GLY A 817 -15.61 -21.77 15.18
N CYS A 818 -14.79 -21.52 14.16
CA CYS A 818 -15.24 -20.98 12.88
C CYS A 818 -15.58 -22.09 11.86
N GLN A 819 -16.37 -21.76 10.84
CA GLN A 819 -16.72 -22.64 9.71
C GLN A 819 -16.69 -21.86 8.39
N ASN A 820 -16.42 -22.49 7.24
CA ASN A 820 -16.44 -21.79 5.93
C ASN A 820 -15.56 -20.51 5.93
N ILE A 821 -14.33 -20.62 6.43
CA ILE A 821 -13.33 -19.53 6.41
C ILE A 821 -12.27 -19.89 5.40
N HIS A 822 -12.09 -19.04 4.39
CA HIS A 822 -11.07 -19.23 3.37
C HIS A 822 -10.15 -18.01 3.30
N ILE A 823 -8.90 -18.20 3.69
CA ILE A 823 -7.83 -17.19 3.64
C ILE A 823 -6.91 -17.61 2.49
N SER A 824 -6.99 -16.97 1.33
CA SER A 824 -6.24 -17.41 0.13
C SER A 824 -4.80 -16.91 0.04
N SER A 825 -4.41 -16.01 0.94
CA SER A 825 -3.06 -15.49 1.08
C SER A 825 -2.89 -14.73 2.41
N ALA A 826 -1.75 -14.88 3.07
CA ALA A 826 -1.42 -14.08 4.25
C ALA A 826 0.09 -13.86 4.44
N GLY A 827 0.48 -12.65 4.83
CA GLY A 827 1.82 -12.29 5.28
C GLY A 827 1.83 -11.99 6.78
N THR A 828 2.48 -12.82 7.58
CA THR A 828 2.48 -12.65 9.04
C THR A 828 3.91 -12.61 9.59
N TYR A 829 4.34 -11.46 10.07
CA TYR A 829 5.76 -11.19 10.34
C TYR A 829 5.98 -10.87 11.82
N SER A 830 7.15 -11.22 12.35
CA SER A 830 7.63 -10.76 13.65
C SER A 830 9.09 -10.35 13.52
N TRP A 831 9.36 -9.05 13.59
CA TRP A 831 10.68 -8.48 13.28
C TRP A 831 11.55 -8.20 14.49
N PHE A 832 10.93 -7.99 15.65
CA PHE A 832 11.59 -7.43 16.81
C PHE A 832 11.37 -8.28 18.05
N SER A 833 12.33 -8.20 18.96
CA SER A 833 12.18 -8.46 20.38
C SER A 833 12.75 -7.25 21.12
N THR A 834 11.90 -6.50 21.82
CA THR A 834 12.24 -5.27 22.56
C THR A 834 13.05 -4.27 21.71
N TYR A 835 12.53 -3.92 20.53
CA TYR A 835 13.19 -3.07 19.53
C TYR A 835 14.59 -3.55 19.09
N THR A 836 14.81 -4.86 19.04
CA THR A 836 16.04 -5.48 18.45
C THR A 836 15.68 -6.56 17.44
N GLN A 837 16.40 -6.62 16.32
CA GLN A 837 16.09 -7.47 15.16
C GLN A 837 16.98 -8.74 15.07
N SER A 838 17.84 -8.99 16.05
CA SER A 838 18.75 -10.16 16.03
C SER A 838 18.05 -11.52 16.13
N CYS A 839 16.73 -11.54 16.23
CA CYS A 839 15.89 -12.71 16.42
C CYS A 839 15.29 -13.28 15.12
N ILE A 840 15.36 -12.53 14.00
CA ILE A 840 14.65 -12.83 12.75
C ILE A 840 15.07 -14.18 12.18
N ASP A 841 16.35 -14.31 11.81
CA ASP A 841 16.87 -15.51 11.13
C ASP A 841 17.04 -16.72 12.07
N SER A 842 17.01 -16.48 13.39
CA SER A 842 16.92 -17.54 14.40
C SER A 842 15.48 -17.97 14.71
N HIS A 843 14.48 -17.38 14.05
CA HIS A 843 13.06 -17.69 14.23
C HIS A 843 12.63 -17.67 15.70
N ASN A 844 13.03 -16.63 16.44
CA ASN A 844 12.76 -16.51 17.87
C ASN A 844 12.43 -15.07 18.32
N CYS A 845 11.92 -14.23 17.42
CA CYS A 845 11.26 -12.98 17.81
C CYS A 845 9.94 -13.29 18.53
N GLN A 846 9.22 -14.29 17.99
CA GLN A 846 7.96 -14.81 18.50
C GLN A 846 8.00 -16.34 18.55
N LYS A 847 7.23 -16.96 19.44
CA LYS A 847 7.07 -18.42 19.47
C LYS A 847 6.12 -18.90 18.39
N VAL A 848 4.92 -18.34 18.31
CA VAL A 848 3.89 -18.77 17.35
C VAL A 848 3.04 -17.60 16.87
N LEU A 849 2.78 -17.53 15.56
CA LEU A 849 2.02 -16.45 14.94
C LEU A 849 0.50 -16.72 14.94
N TRP A 850 0.07 -17.95 14.63
CA TRP A 850 -1.35 -18.28 14.44
C TRP A 850 -1.89 -19.29 15.48
N LEU A 851 -3.09 -19.05 16.00
CA LEU A 851 -3.85 -19.98 16.85
C LEU A 851 -5.09 -20.51 16.13
N LEU A 852 -5.12 -21.80 15.84
CA LEU A 852 -6.27 -22.50 15.26
C LEU A 852 -6.81 -23.52 16.28
N ASN A 853 -8.06 -23.40 16.69
CA ASN A 853 -8.60 -24.23 17.77
C ASN A 853 -10.09 -24.54 17.62
N ASN A 854 -10.46 -25.83 17.71
CA ASN A 854 -11.86 -26.28 17.70
C ASN A 854 -12.66 -25.72 16.51
N ASN A 855 -12.09 -25.78 15.30
CA ASN A 855 -12.73 -25.28 14.09
C ASN A 855 -13.59 -26.36 13.41
N HIS A 856 -14.56 -25.91 12.62
CA HIS A 856 -15.54 -26.75 11.95
C HIS A 856 -15.19 -26.95 10.47
N ASP A 857 -16.12 -27.54 9.72
CA ASP A 857 -15.91 -27.83 8.31
C ASP A 857 -15.46 -26.62 7.47
N ASN A 858 -14.64 -26.90 6.46
CA ASN A 858 -14.26 -25.94 5.42
C ASN A 858 -13.56 -24.68 5.92
N VAL A 859 -12.64 -24.83 6.89
CA VAL A 859 -11.65 -23.81 7.24
C VAL A 859 -10.33 -24.15 6.54
N ARG A 860 -9.87 -23.27 5.65
CA ARG A 860 -8.68 -23.48 4.81
C ARG A 860 -7.84 -22.21 4.71
N LEU A 861 -6.53 -22.40 4.82
CA LEU A 861 -5.52 -21.36 4.67
C LEU A 861 -4.67 -21.71 3.45
N GLU A 862 -4.51 -20.80 2.51
CA GLU A 862 -3.59 -20.94 1.37
C GLU A 862 -2.58 -19.82 1.39
N HIS A 863 -1.38 -20.09 0.84
CA HIS A 863 -0.33 -19.10 0.60
C HIS A 863 0.00 -18.24 1.86
N ILE A 864 0.39 -18.93 2.93
CA ILE A 864 0.75 -18.32 4.22
C ILE A 864 2.27 -18.14 4.30
N ILE A 865 2.72 -16.91 4.57
CA ILE A 865 4.12 -16.52 4.76
C ILE A 865 4.34 -16.17 6.24
N ALA A 866 5.45 -16.66 6.81
CA ALA A 866 5.84 -16.39 8.19
C ALA A 866 7.31 -15.96 8.31
N ILE A 867 7.56 -14.92 9.12
CA ILE A 867 8.91 -14.39 9.41
C ILE A 867 9.12 -14.32 10.92
N GLY A 868 10.34 -14.66 11.37
CA GLY A 868 10.82 -14.43 12.74
C GLY A 868 10.21 -15.28 13.87
N ALA A 869 9.21 -16.12 13.60
CA ALA A 869 8.59 -16.99 14.61
C ALA A 869 9.03 -18.46 14.55
N GLU A 870 9.13 -19.14 15.69
CA GLU A 870 9.55 -20.57 15.77
C GLU A 870 8.53 -21.49 15.07
N TYR A 871 7.26 -21.24 15.30
CA TYR A 871 6.12 -21.93 14.71
C TYR A 871 5.30 -20.97 13.86
N VAL A 872 4.99 -21.38 12.63
CA VAL A 872 4.04 -20.66 11.76
C VAL A 872 2.66 -20.63 12.43
N LEU A 873 2.20 -21.78 12.90
CA LEU A 873 0.87 -21.93 13.50
C LEU A 873 0.84 -23.03 14.56
N VAL A 874 -0.15 -22.98 15.43
CA VAL A 874 -0.58 -24.10 16.28
C VAL A 874 -2.03 -24.45 15.93
N SER A 875 -2.30 -25.74 15.70
CA SER A 875 -3.64 -26.26 15.42
C SER A 875 -4.01 -27.35 16.44
N ASP A 876 -5.06 -27.12 17.23
CA ASP A 876 -5.50 -28.02 18.32
C ASP A 876 -4.33 -28.53 19.20
N GLY A 877 -3.44 -27.60 19.58
CA GLY A 877 -2.25 -27.87 20.39
C GLY A 877 -1.05 -28.49 19.64
N ARG A 878 -1.14 -28.70 18.32
CA ARG A 878 -0.02 -29.19 17.48
C ARG A 878 0.64 -28.04 16.74
N GLY A 879 1.88 -27.72 17.09
CA GLY A 879 2.67 -26.69 16.41
C GLY A 879 3.23 -27.15 15.06
N VAL A 880 3.26 -26.23 14.09
CA VAL A 880 3.91 -26.37 12.79
C VAL A 880 5.11 -25.44 12.74
N ARG A 881 6.32 -25.99 12.65
CA ARG A 881 7.57 -25.22 12.72
C ARG A 881 7.84 -24.44 11.44
N SER A 882 8.44 -23.26 11.58
CA SER A 882 8.95 -22.46 10.46
C SER A 882 10.12 -23.16 9.77
N THR A 883 10.98 -23.84 10.52
CA THR A 883 12.13 -24.61 9.99
C THR A 883 11.72 -25.70 9.00
N ASP A 884 10.54 -26.31 9.19
CA ASP A 884 10.02 -27.36 8.31
C ASP A 884 9.47 -26.79 7.00
N ASN A 885 9.27 -25.47 6.92
CA ASN A 885 8.56 -24.77 5.85
C ASN A 885 9.37 -23.61 5.26
N LEU A 886 10.68 -23.52 5.56
CA LEU A 886 11.55 -22.48 4.98
C LEU A 886 11.44 -22.47 3.46
N GLY A 887 11.21 -21.29 2.88
CA GLY A 887 11.40 -21.06 1.46
C GLY A 887 12.88 -20.76 1.17
N ILE A 888 13.49 -19.90 1.98
CA ILE A 888 14.89 -19.48 1.87
C ILE A 888 15.58 -19.45 3.25
N THR A 889 16.92 -19.50 3.25
CA THR A 889 17.77 -19.36 4.44
C THR A 889 18.59 -18.07 4.49
N ALA A 890 18.49 -17.23 3.45
CA ALA A 890 19.11 -15.90 3.42
C ALA A 890 18.20 -14.89 4.12
N HIS A 891 18.78 -13.82 4.68
CA HIS A 891 18.04 -12.81 5.42
C HIS A 891 17.00 -12.08 4.55
N PRO A 892 15.77 -11.85 5.04
CA PRO A 892 15.18 -12.49 6.22
C PRO A 892 14.81 -13.95 5.92
N ALA A 893 15.23 -14.88 6.78
CA ALA A 893 14.81 -16.28 6.62
C ALA A 893 13.29 -16.39 6.86
N TRP A 894 12.55 -16.85 5.84
CA TRP A 894 11.09 -16.91 5.86
C TRP A 894 10.57 -18.31 5.53
N ALA A 895 9.43 -18.64 6.12
CA ALA A 895 8.70 -19.88 5.92
C ALA A 895 7.43 -19.64 5.09
N GLN A 896 7.03 -20.64 4.30
CA GLN A 896 5.83 -20.61 3.49
C GLN A 896 5.06 -21.93 3.59
N ILE A 897 3.74 -21.84 3.72
CA ILE A 897 2.81 -22.96 3.61
C ILE A 897 1.89 -22.67 2.44
N SER A 898 1.87 -23.57 1.44
CA SER A 898 1.07 -23.36 0.23
C SER A 898 -0.41 -23.63 0.49
N ILE A 899 -0.74 -24.70 1.21
CA ILE A 899 -2.11 -25.05 1.64
C ILE A 899 -2.05 -25.66 3.05
N PHE A 900 -2.96 -25.24 3.93
CA PHE A 900 -3.24 -25.85 5.23
C PHE A 900 -4.75 -26.05 5.38
N ASP A 901 -5.20 -27.30 5.22
CA ASP A 901 -6.57 -27.70 5.55
C ASP A 901 -6.69 -27.91 7.06
N VAL A 902 -7.47 -27.06 7.73
CA VAL A 902 -7.60 -27.07 9.19
C VAL A 902 -8.39 -28.32 9.62
N PRO A 903 -7.97 -29.05 10.67
CA PRO A 903 -8.74 -30.16 11.21
C PRO A 903 -10.16 -29.75 11.60
N SER A 904 -11.16 -30.42 11.02
CA SER A 904 -12.57 -30.19 11.33
C SER A 904 -13.03 -31.04 12.52
N HIS A 905 -13.77 -30.40 13.42
CA HIS A 905 -14.54 -31.03 14.50
C HIS A 905 -15.99 -31.32 14.08
N GLY A 906 -16.24 -31.41 12.77
CA GLY A 906 -17.55 -31.62 12.14
C GLY A 906 -18.30 -30.32 11.87
N PRO A 907 -19.53 -30.39 11.33
CA PRO A 907 -20.34 -29.23 11.02
C PRO A 907 -20.74 -28.50 12.31
N ALA A 908 -20.66 -27.16 12.29
CA ALA A 908 -20.96 -26.35 13.46
C ALA A 908 -22.47 -26.33 13.73
N VAL A 909 -22.88 -26.82 14.90
CA VAL A 909 -24.29 -26.88 15.31
C VAL A 909 -24.95 -25.51 15.12
N ILE A 910 -26.05 -25.49 14.38
CA ILE A 910 -26.92 -24.32 14.29
C ILE A 910 -27.79 -24.35 15.54
N LEU A 911 -27.45 -23.54 16.53
CA LEU A 911 -28.37 -23.20 17.60
C LEU A 911 -29.42 -22.26 17.01
N GLU A 912 -30.49 -22.83 16.45
CA GLU A 912 -31.73 -22.09 16.28
C GLU A 912 -32.11 -21.53 17.66
N ARG A 913 -32.28 -20.21 17.78
CA ARG A 913 -32.80 -19.62 19.00
C ARG A 913 -34.22 -20.15 19.18
N GLU A 914 -34.43 -20.99 20.18
CA GLU A 914 -35.77 -21.28 20.66
C GLU A 914 -36.46 -19.95 21.00
N ASP A 915 -37.55 -19.65 20.30
CA ASP A 915 -38.48 -18.60 20.72
C ASP A 915 -38.98 -18.95 22.12
N ILE A 916 -38.49 -18.24 23.14
CA ILE A 916 -38.94 -18.40 24.53
C ILE A 916 -40.45 -18.09 24.56
N PRO A 917 -41.33 -19.07 24.84
CA PRO A 917 -42.76 -18.83 24.73
C PRO A 917 -43.27 -17.95 25.86
N GLY A 918 -43.62 -16.70 25.54
CA GLY A 918 -44.61 -15.90 26.26
C GLY A 918 -44.37 -15.64 27.76
N ALA A 919 -43.59 -14.62 28.09
CA ALA A 919 -43.81 -13.87 29.32
C ALA A 919 -44.93 -12.84 29.07
N SER A 920 -46.14 -13.15 29.55
CA SER A 920 -47.31 -12.27 29.43
C SER A 920 -47.12 -10.98 30.23
N LEU A 921 -47.18 -9.83 29.55
CA LEU A 921 -47.43 -8.54 30.19
C LEU A 921 -48.90 -8.49 30.63
N GLU A 922 -49.18 -8.81 31.90
CA GLU A 922 -50.47 -8.48 32.52
C GLU A 922 -50.60 -6.96 32.64
N ALA A 923 -51.57 -6.40 31.93
CA ALA A 923 -52.01 -5.04 32.18
C ALA A 923 -52.87 -5.02 33.46
N THR A 924 -52.45 -4.26 34.46
CA THR A 924 -53.26 -3.95 35.64
C THR A 924 -53.91 -2.59 35.52
N GLU A 925 -55.24 -2.58 35.35
CA GLU A 925 -56.06 -1.42 35.68
C GLU A 925 -56.22 -1.31 37.20
N THR A 926 -55.73 -0.22 37.81
CA THR A 926 -56.37 0.55 38.89
C THR A 926 -55.57 1.82 39.16
#